data_AF-A0AAV2NW66-F1
#
_entry.id   AF-A0AAV2NW66-F1
#
_cell.length_a   1.000
_cell.length_b   1.000
_cell.length_c   1.000
_cell.angle_alpha   90.00
_cell.angle_beta   90.00
_cell.angle_gamma   90.00
#
_symmetry.space_group_name_H-M   'P 1'
#
loop_
_entity.id
_entity.type
_entity.pdbx_description
1 polymer ?
#
loop_
_entity_poly.entity_id
_entity_poly.type
_entity_poly.pdbx_seq_one_letter_code
_entity_poly.pdbx_strand_id
1 'polypeptide(L)'
;MATGDIDVILSQLGWQDGFRIPVANEENKRLEEEVARKTKYKISLDAKLESFEERLKMMKKHASDVTARHEFNQKLLAEHSAQMETEDHLYRLSGNTESSLRQETRELEKEWADVNRRVSCVEKELLKTTRNLVKAKQTVHFDEDNLRKCEEMLAQKEEDNQLIESYMKHDAQKYKELEQKRQKLSGELETYRQAIVKAIDEVQEMEIVLDRTAKLYMEALKERRQMINQWTQSVNVLRQRDNDIQNSLKEIETLREIDREKKNNLEEVEQFLKDQIVNNKQLEEHIKQSEKELVTSREKQRKITEEIDIYAIEVHTQRKLVGDLARRIQQVRANAKRKKIEIENKCIKVDNCKKRIDDLMSTLEEIESQKLNVEERTKRLEKMIEHDEKRKSVIVKELNRLQVVILSTTKRIVKMENERRTMQVETQGEHKKIDLLAGLLAKEKKLLSEKKEDLYRVEFNLQKCEMKLERIRGYERDKSEAERKQTKIEELQAVLNERTATSKLLQNQIASLEHDMRKMSSCLSNENDELERLRSKKQDLLLLLDGGEKRLKTAQSRNEERQVEENIMRLRVSQLERMTLNVSDKVYDLEKYRLHLEAALKERAAEIAVQKEALVVQKRIASNECSEQRAAITERKSRIRQLQVRYDSGLATLGSTPDGLPMSTAYMKIQSAQERYLLRERGDKLDEAIGRTEQEIRSMENTLRVVNVCNDKYRDNLTAVDQDAPEWTEQRRLDEQMRDARQKLHQRQAQLQQLFDKLQKAQNDYTQLLDDIEKTKEEEENKQHYLSGIEKQMAEQGGKISRADKSLRKAQKDIQNLYVLKGDDTVLLQQREVELRELQEQNALVLQDIAEFTIRHVEAEVYVKKLLMARNIELPCFPPSTRSLMSPYGSSAGSLDQPPKSTSRTSVFASSRESIGSVVKIEPQFEKPSDISRKNIKREMCLAKVALSKRSSNIQEKQQLRKKS
;
A
#
# COMPACT_ATOMS: atom_id res chain seq x y z
N MET A 1 84.28 -12.86 40.45
CA MET A 1 84.85 -13.82 39.48
C MET A 1 83.95 -13.87 38.25
N ALA A 2 84.36 -14.52 37.17
CA ALA A 2 83.87 -14.19 35.82
C ALA A 2 82.43 -14.69 35.53
N THR A 3 81.76 -14.02 34.60
CA THR A 3 80.45 -14.45 34.06
C THR A 3 80.54 -15.65 33.12
N GLY A 4 81.73 -15.96 32.58
CA GLY A 4 81.93 -17.03 31.60
C GLY A 4 81.71 -18.44 32.12
N ASP A 5 82.02 -18.72 33.40
CA ASP A 5 81.86 -20.07 33.98
C ASP A 5 80.38 -20.50 34.04
N ILE A 6 79.46 -19.54 34.23
CA ILE A 6 78.03 -19.83 34.37
C ILE A 6 77.47 -20.40 33.07
N ASP A 7 77.66 -19.72 31.93
CA ASP A 7 76.99 -20.11 30.68
C ASP A 7 77.52 -21.46 30.13
N VAL A 8 78.78 -21.80 30.41
CA VAL A 8 79.33 -23.13 30.11
C VAL A 8 78.66 -24.22 30.96
N ILE A 9 78.44 -23.98 32.25
CA ILE A 9 77.72 -24.90 33.15
C ILE A 9 76.25 -25.04 32.73
N LEU A 10 75.58 -23.95 32.33
CA LEU A 10 74.21 -23.99 31.81
C LEU A 10 74.10 -24.83 30.53
N SER A 11 75.11 -24.75 29.66
CA SER A 11 75.19 -25.55 28.43
C SER A 11 75.32 -27.04 28.72
N GLN A 12 76.23 -27.43 29.64
CA GLN A 12 76.44 -28.83 30.02
C GLN A 12 75.23 -29.47 30.73
N LEU A 13 74.37 -28.66 31.36
CA LEU A 13 73.16 -29.10 32.06
C LEU A 13 71.90 -29.08 31.17
N GLY A 14 72.03 -28.72 29.88
CA GLY A 14 70.93 -28.80 28.91
C GLY A 14 69.92 -27.65 28.99
N TRP A 15 70.35 -26.47 29.46
CA TRP A 15 69.50 -25.30 29.69
C TRP A 15 69.82 -24.12 28.74
N GLN A 16 70.21 -24.44 27.51
CA GLN A 16 70.67 -23.45 26.52
C GLN A 16 69.68 -23.20 25.37
N ASP A 17 68.72 -24.10 25.13
CA ASP A 17 67.79 -24.04 24.00
C ASP A 17 66.36 -24.40 24.44
N GLY A 18 65.38 -23.57 24.07
CA GLY A 18 64.01 -23.61 24.57
C GLY A 18 63.81 -23.15 26.02
N PHE A 19 62.58 -23.31 26.54
CA PHE A 19 62.09 -22.75 27.81
C PHE A 19 62.65 -23.38 29.12
N ARG A 20 63.83 -24.01 29.12
CA ARG A 20 64.32 -24.73 30.32
C ARG A 20 65.12 -23.86 31.29
N ILE A 21 64.78 -23.89 32.59
CA ILE A 21 65.37 -23.04 33.63
C ILE A 21 66.16 -23.85 34.69
N PRO A 22 67.39 -23.44 35.06
CA PRO A 22 68.27 -24.14 36.01
C PRO A 22 67.71 -24.36 37.41
N VAL A 23 67.12 -23.30 37.97
CA VAL A 23 66.54 -23.27 39.33
C VAL A 23 65.00 -23.22 39.24
N ALA A 24 64.45 -23.91 38.24
CA ALA A 24 63.06 -24.31 38.27
C ALA A 24 62.85 -25.26 39.47
N ASN A 25 62.01 -24.86 40.42
CA ASN A 25 61.51 -25.75 41.47
C ASN A 25 60.74 -26.94 40.85
N GLU A 26 60.43 -27.97 41.63
CA GLU A 26 59.66 -29.13 41.16
C GLU A 26 58.35 -28.76 40.45
N GLU A 27 57.76 -27.60 40.75
CA GLU A 27 56.59 -27.06 40.04
C GLU A 27 56.98 -26.49 38.67
N ASN A 28 57.96 -25.60 38.59
CA ASN A 28 58.41 -25.02 37.33
C ASN A 28 58.98 -26.07 36.36
N LYS A 29 59.69 -27.11 36.84
CA LYS A 29 60.11 -28.24 35.98
C LYS A 29 58.91 -29.00 35.42
N ARG A 30 57.89 -29.27 36.26
CA ARG A 30 56.63 -29.85 35.80
C ARG A 30 55.88 -28.92 34.84
N LEU A 31 55.98 -27.59 35.00
CA LEU A 31 55.40 -26.60 34.09
C LEU A 31 56.15 -26.54 32.76
N GLU A 32 57.48 -26.67 32.71
CA GLU A 32 58.26 -26.78 31.47
C GLU A 32 57.89 -28.03 30.68
N GLU A 33 57.86 -29.19 31.34
CA GLU A 33 57.45 -30.45 30.74
C GLU A 33 55.97 -30.41 30.34
N GLU A 34 55.13 -29.75 31.13
CA GLU A 34 53.76 -29.49 30.77
C GLU A 34 53.61 -28.53 29.59
N VAL A 35 54.46 -27.50 29.45
CA VAL A 35 54.49 -26.60 28.28
C VAL A 35 54.93 -27.40 27.05
N ALA A 36 56.04 -28.13 27.10
CA ALA A 36 56.48 -28.97 25.99
C ALA A 36 55.43 -30.03 25.59
N ARG A 37 54.76 -30.64 26.58
CA ARG A 37 53.61 -31.53 26.41
C ARG A 37 52.41 -30.80 25.83
N LYS A 38 52.10 -29.57 26.28
CA LYS A 38 51.01 -28.72 25.77
C LYS A 38 51.28 -28.21 24.36
N THR A 39 52.52 -27.96 23.95
CA THR A 39 52.87 -27.58 22.56
C THR A 39 52.75 -28.77 21.61
N LYS A 40 53.25 -29.95 21.99
CA LYS A 40 53.00 -31.19 21.24
C LYS A 40 51.51 -31.55 21.21
N TYR A 41 50.80 -31.35 22.32
CA TYR A 41 49.36 -31.55 22.40
C TYR A 41 48.61 -30.52 21.55
N LYS A 42 49.05 -29.26 21.49
CA LYS A 42 48.53 -28.21 20.60
C LYS A 42 48.67 -28.63 19.15
N ILE A 43 49.85 -29.03 18.68
CA ILE A 43 50.02 -29.54 17.31
C ILE A 43 49.11 -30.76 17.06
N SER A 44 48.94 -31.64 18.04
CA SER A 44 47.98 -32.76 17.95
C SER A 44 46.49 -32.35 18.01
N LEU A 45 46.19 -31.16 18.55
CA LEU A 45 44.86 -30.57 18.62
C LEU A 45 44.56 -29.76 17.36
N ASP A 46 45.55 -29.07 16.80
CA ASP A 46 45.46 -28.32 15.55
C ASP A 46 45.19 -29.30 14.39
N ALA A 47 45.95 -30.40 14.30
CA ALA A 47 45.67 -31.49 13.34
C ALA A 47 44.32 -32.20 13.58
N LYS A 48 43.87 -32.30 14.85
CA LYS A 48 42.51 -32.78 15.16
C LYS A 48 41.45 -31.75 14.77
N LEU A 49 41.74 -30.46 14.94
CA LEU A 49 40.85 -29.34 14.61
C LEU A 49 40.67 -29.26 13.11
N GLU A 50 41.72 -29.39 12.29
CA GLU A 50 41.62 -29.58 10.85
C GLU A 50 40.71 -30.78 10.52
N SER A 51 40.92 -31.95 11.13
CA SER A 51 40.06 -33.13 10.91
C SER A 51 38.61 -32.90 11.37
N PHE A 52 38.39 -32.09 12.41
CA PHE A 52 37.08 -31.69 12.91
C PHE A 52 36.45 -30.60 12.05
N GLU A 53 37.23 -29.76 11.37
CA GLU A 53 36.78 -28.75 10.42
C GLU A 53 36.41 -29.37 9.08
N GLU A 54 37.18 -30.34 8.58
CA GLU A 54 36.78 -31.19 7.46
C GLU A 54 35.52 -31.99 7.80
N ARG A 55 35.46 -32.60 8.99
CA ARG A 55 34.25 -33.25 9.48
C ARG A 55 33.09 -32.28 9.64
N LEU A 56 33.31 -31.04 10.10
CA LEU A 56 32.28 -29.99 10.17
C LEU A 56 31.88 -29.51 8.79
N LYS A 57 32.75 -29.50 7.79
CA LYS A 57 32.47 -29.16 6.39
C LYS A 57 31.62 -30.26 5.74
N MET A 58 31.91 -31.52 6.03
CA MET A 58 31.09 -32.67 5.64
C MET A 58 29.77 -32.72 6.41
N MET A 59 29.76 -32.40 7.71
CA MET A 59 28.53 -32.29 8.51
C MET A 59 27.70 -31.05 8.15
N LYS A 60 28.31 -29.95 7.67
CA LYS A 60 27.60 -28.79 7.11
C LYS A 60 26.99 -29.11 5.74
N LYS A 61 27.68 -29.86 4.88
CA LYS A 61 27.10 -30.42 3.65
C LYS A 61 25.94 -31.37 3.96
N HIS A 62 26.15 -32.32 4.87
CA HIS A 62 25.09 -33.22 5.31
C HIS A 62 23.94 -32.46 5.99
N ALA A 63 24.22 -31.40 6.74
CA ALA A 63 23.20 -30.51 7.30
C ALA A 63 22.45 -29.76 6.20
N SER A 64 23.09 -29.29 5.12
CA SER A 64 22.38 -28.69 3.98
C SER A 64 21.57 -29.73 3.18
N ASP A 65 22.04 -30.97 3.07
CA ASP A 65 21.26 -32.07 2.49
C ASP A 65 20.06 -32.42 3.38
N VAL A 66 20.24 -32.37 4.70
CA VAL A 66 19.20 -32.60 5.71
C VAL A 66 18.25 -31.41 5.81
N THR A 67 18.66 -30.15 5.62
CA THR A 67 17.73 -29.02 5.50
C THR A 67 16.99 -29.06 4.17
N ALA A 68 17.63 -29.43 3.06
CA ALA A 68 16.92 -29.63 1.79
C ALA A 68 15.88 -30.77 1.88
N ARG A 69 16.23 -31.88 2.56
CA ARG A 69 15.28 -32.95 2.89
C ARG A 69 14.23 -32.52 3.92
N HIS A 70 14.58 -31.66 4.87
CA HIS A 70 13.62 -31.14 5.84
C HIS A 70 12.65 -30.17 5.17
N GLU A 71 13.10 -29.28 4.30
CA GLU A 71 12.25 -28.43 3.46
C GLU A 71 11.37 -29.24 2.52
N PHE A 72 11.89 -30.32 1.92
CA PHE A 72 11.08 -31.24 1.11
C PHE A 72 10.03 -31.96 1.96
N ASN A 73 10.43 -32.51 3.11
CA ASN A 73 9.50 -33.12 4.06
C ASN A 73 8.54 -32.11 4.68
N GLN A 74 8.90 -30.84 4.80
CA GLN A 74 8.07 -29.75 5.31
C GLN A 74 7.08 -29.29 4.24
N LYS A 75 7.45 -29.30 2.96
CA LYS A 75 6.53 -29.14 1.83
C LYS A 75 5.55 -30.32 1.78
N LEU A 76 6.04 -31.55 1.88
CA LEU A 76 5.19 -32.75 1.95
C LEU A 76 4.28 -32.76 3.18
N LEU A 77 4.75 -32.31 4.34
CA LEU A 77 3.95 -32.15 5.56
C LEU A 77 2.98 -30.97 5.47
N ALA A 78 3.28 -29.92 4.70
CA ALA A 78 2.37 -28.81 4.44
C ALA A 78 1.29 -29.18 3.41
N GLU A 79 1.64 -29.97 2.39
CA GLU A 79 0.69 -30.58 1.46
C GLU A 79 -0.21 -31.58 2.19
N HIS A 80 0.37 -32.42 3.07
CA HIS A 80 -0.38 -33.32 3.94
C HIS A 80 -1.19 -32.58 5.01
N SER A 81 -0.72 -31.44 5.55
CA SER A 81 -1.52 -30.64 6.49
C SER A 81 -2.67 -29.94 5.78
N ALA A 82 -2.44 -29.43 4.56
CA ALA A 82 -3.51 -28.89 3.72
C ALA A 82 -4.52 -29.99 3.32
N GLN A 83 -4.05 -31.22 3.02
CA GLN A 83 -4.93 -32.36 2.81
C GLN A 83 -5.74 -32.66 4.07
N MET A 84 -5.10 -32.77 5.24
CA MET A 84 -5.78 -32.97 6.53
C MET A 84 -6.73 -31.83 6.88
N GLU A 85 -6.44 -30.58 6.51
CA GLU A 85 -7.33 -29.43 6.66
C GLU A 85 -8.53 -29.53 5.72
N THR A 86 -8.37 -30.03 4.48
CA THR A 86 -9.49 -30.31 3.59
C THR A 86 -10.32 -31.52 4.04
N GLU A 87 -9.69 -32.57 4.57
CA GLU A 87 -10.37 -33.75 5.11
C GLU A 87 -11.09 -33.41 6.43
N ASP A 88 -10.48 -32.62 7.31
CA ASP A 88 -11.13 -32.11 8.52
C ASP A 88 -12.21 -31.06 8.19
N HIS A 89 -12.07 -30.27 7.13
CA HIS A 89 -13.15 -29.42 6.63
C HIS A 89 -14.31 -30.26 6.06
N LEU A 90 -14.04 -31.34 5.33
CA LEU A 90 -15.04 -32.29 4.86
C LEU A 90 -15.68 -33.07 6.02
N TYR A 91 -14.91 -33.44 7.04
CA TYR A 91 -15.40 -34.07 8.26
C TYR A 91 -16.23 -33.11 9.11
N ARG A 92 -15.83 -31.84 9.24
CA ARG A 92 -16.63 -30.78 9.87
C ARG A 92 -17.91 -30.48 9.09
N LEU A 93 -17.88 -30.48 7.74
CA LEU A 93 -19.09 -30.42 6.93
C LEU A 93 -19.99 -31.63 7.18
N SER A 94 -19.43 -32.84 7.22
CA SER A 94 -20.16 -34.09 7.52
C SER A 94 -20.77 -34.08 8.92
N GLY A 95 -20.00 -33.65 9.94
CA GLY A 95 -20.46 -33.51 11.32
C GLY A 95 -21.47 -32.37 11.51
N ASN A 96 -21.40 -31.32 10.69
CA ASN A 96 -22.38 -30.24 10.66
C ASN A 96 -23.68 -30.70 9.99
N THR A 97 -23.64 -31.45 8.88
CA THR A 97 -24.85 -32.02 8.28
C THR A 97 -25.43 -33.12 9.16
N GLU A 98 -24.61 -33.95 9.81
CA GLU A 98 -25.07 -34.89 10.84
C GLU A 98 -25.69 -34.16 12.04
N SER A 99 -25.12 -33.02 12.47
CA SER A 99 -25.69 -32.20 13.55
C SER A 99 -26.98 -31.51 13.15
N SER A 100 -27.12 -31.07 11.90
CA SER A 100 -28.38 -30.57 11.32
C SER A 100 -29.43 -31.68 11.32
N LEU A 101 -29.11 -32.84 10.74
CA LEU A 101 -30.01 -34.00 10.70
C LEU A 101 -30.37 -34.50 12.12
N ARG A 102 -29.44 -34.46 13.08
CA ARG A 102 -29.71 -34.75 14.50
C ARG A 102 -30.56 -33.65 15.17
N GLN A 103 -30.44 -32.39 14.77
CA GLN A 103 -31.29 -31.30 15.25
C GLN A 103 -32.70 -31.41 14.66
N GLU A 104 -32.83 -31.61 13.35
CA GLU A 104 -34.07 -31.91 12.65
C GLU A 104 -34.76 -33.14 13.26
N THR A 105 -34.02 -34.22 13.52
CA THR A 105 -34.54 -35.40 14.25
C THR A 105 -35.05 -35.01 15.63
N ARG A 106 -34.30 -34.23 16.42
CA ARG A 106 -34.73 -33.75 17.74
C ARG A 106 -35.91 -32.78 17.68
N GLU A 107 -36.06 -32.04 16.60
CA GLU A 107 -37.18 -31.12 16.38
C GLU A 107 -38.43 -31.90 16.00
N LEU A 108 -38.31 -32.91 15.14
CA LEU A 108 -39.36 -33.89 14.88
C LEU A 108 -39.72 -34.71 16.13
N GLU A 109 -38.76 -35.11 16.97
CA GLU A 109 -39.00 -35.75 18.27
C GLU A 109 -39.72 -34.82 19.24
N LYS A 110 -39.34 -33.53 19.31
CA LYS A 110 -40.04 -32.51 20.10
C LYS A 110 -41.45 -32.30 19.60
N GLU A 111 -41.64 -32.09 18.30
CA GLU A 111 -42.96 -31.93 17.67
C GLU A 111 -43.84 -33.15 17.91
N TRP A 112 -43.30 -34.36 17.74
CA TRP A 112 -43.98 -35.61 18.07
C TRP A 112 -44.33 -35.68 19.57
N ALA A 113 -43.41 -35.29 20.46
CA ALA A 113 -43.67 -35.22 21.89
C ALA A 113 -44.65 -34.09 22.27
N ASP A 114 -44.74 -33.00 21.51
CA ASP A 114 -45.69 -31.90 21.69
C ASP A 114 -47.08 -32.27 21.11
N VAL A 115 -47.14 -33.03 20.02
CA VAL A 115 -48.37 -33.67 19.53
C VAL A 115 -48.85 -34.68 20.57
N ASN A 116 -47.98 -35.58 21.05
CA ASN A 116 -48.33 -36.61 22.02
C ASN A 116 -48.67 -36.02 23.40
N ARG A 117 -48.00 -34.93 23.83
CA ARG A 117 -48.42 -34.15 25.01
C ARG A 117 -49.74 -33.42 24.78
N ARG A 118 -50.02 -32.87 23.59
CA ARG A 118 -51.33 -32.28 23.26
C ARG A 118 -52.44 -33.34 23.31
N VAL A 119 -52.23 -34.52 22.71
CA VAL A 119 -53.15 -35.68 22.78
C VAL A 119 -53.36 -36.09 24.24
N SER A 120 -52.28 -36.34 24.99
CA SER A 120 -52.33 -36.67 26.43
C SER A 120 -53.06 -35.60 27.26
N CYS A 121 -52.94 -34.31 26.92
CA CYS A 121 -53.64 -33.22 27.60
C CYS A 121 -55.11 -33.17 27.20
N VAL A 122 -55.47 -33.41 25.93
CA VAL A 122 -56.87 -33.53 25.48
C VAL A 122 -57.54 -34.73 26.14
N GLU A 123 -56.86 -35.89 26.24
CA GLU A 123 -57.34 -37.07 26.98
C GLU A 123 -57.51 -36.77 28.47
N LYS A 124 -56.54 -36.09 29.10
CA LYS A 124 -56.63 -35.70 30.52
C LYS A 124 -57.72 -34.67 30.76
N GLU A 125 -57.94 -33.72 29.87
CA GLU A 125 -59.04 -32.75 29.95
C GLU A 125 -60.40 -33.36 29.61
N LEU A 126 -60.46 -34.37 28.74
CA LEU A 126 -61.67 -35.19 28.52
C LEU A 126 -62.01 -35.98 29.81
N LEU A 127 -61.01 -36.60 30.45
CA LEU A 127 -61.19 -37.28 31.73
C LEU A 127 -61.44 -36.30 32.90
N LYS A 128 -60.97 -35.06 32.83
CA LYS A 128 -61.17 -34.01 33.86
C LYS A 128 -62.52 -33.31 33.71
N THR A 129 -62.98 -33.01 32.50
CA THR A 129 -64.36 -32.57 32.24
C THR A 129 -65.36 -33.67 32.63
N THR A 130 -65.09 -34.93 32.28
CA THR A 130 -65.90 -36.08 32.72
C THR A 130 -65.96 -36.19 34.26
N ARG A 131 -64.84 -36.01 34.97
CA ARG A 131 -64.84 -35.99 36.45
C ARG A 131 -65.45 -34.72 37.05
N ASN A 132 -65.33 -33.56 36.41
CA ASN A 132 -65.93 -32.31 36.87
C ASN A 132 -67.45 -32.33 36.70
N LEU A 133 -67.97 -32.98 35.65
CA LEU A 133 -69.40 -33.28 35.49
C LEU A 133 -69.96 -34.14 36.64
N VAL A 134 -69.11 -34.97 37.27
CA VAL A 134 -69.45 -35.75 38.48
C VAL A 134 -69.29 -34.90 39.75
N LYS A 135 -68.21 -34.12 39.88
CA LYS A 135 -67.95 -33.31 41.09
C LYS A 135 -68.85 -32.08 41.23
N ALA A 136 -69.28 -31.45 40.13
CA ALA A 136 -70.24 -30.34 40.18
C ALA A 136 -71.61 -30.78 40.73
N LYS A 137 -71.95 -32.08 40.61
CA LYS A 137 -73.13 -32.68 41.26
C LYS A 137 -72.93 -32.93 42.77
N GLN A 138 -71.75 -32.65 43.32
CA GLN A 138 -71.39 -32.91 44.72
C GLN A 138 -71.06 -31.62 45.49
N THR A 139 -70.37 -30.64 44.88
CA THR A 139 -70.01 -29.38 45.57
C THR A 139 -71.23 -28.52 45.90
N VAL A 140 -72.24 -28.50 45.02
CA VAL A 140 -73.55 -27.87 45.25
C VAL A 140 -74.23 -28.39 46.53
N HIS A 141 -73.86 -29.57 47.02
CA HIS A 141 -74.40 -30.20 48.24
C HIS A 141 -73.54 -29.94 49.50
N PHE A 142 -72.45 -29.18 49.40
CA PHE A 142 -71.46 -28.99 50.49
C PHE A 142 -71.25 -27.52 50.89
N ASP A 143 -71.41 -26.60 49.94
CA ASP A 143 -71.12 -25.17 50.16
C ASP A 143 -72.17 -24.47 51.06
N GLU A 144 -73.35 -25.08 51.27
CA GLU A 144 -74.42 -24.58 52.15
C GLU A 144 -74.07 -24.64 53.66
N ASP A 145 -73.16 -25.52 54.08
CA ASP A 145 -72.97 -25.88 55.50
C ASP A 145 -71.77 -25.26 56.21
N ASN A 146 -70.69 -24.91 55.50
CA ASN A 146 -69.41 -24.61 56.14
C ASN A 146 -69.19 -23.13 56.47
N LEU A 147 -69.87 -22.20 55.78
CA LEU A 147 -69.76 -20.75 56.05
C LEU A 147 -70.13 -20.38 57.50
N ARG A 148 -71.03 -21.15 58.13
CA ARG A 148 -71.55 -20.93 59.50
C ARG A 148 -70.55 -21.17 60.65
N LYS A 149 -69.28 -21.52 60.39
CA LYS A 149 -68.32 -21.95 61.42
C LYS A 149 -67.03 -21.13 61.53
N CYS A 150 -66.75 -20.24 60.57
CA CYS A 150 -65.43 -19.60 60.49
C CYS A 150 -65.30 -18.29 61.30
N GLU A 151 -66.41 -17.75 61.82
CA GLU A 151 -66.45 -16.42 62.45
C GLU A 151 -65.93 -16.42 63.90
N GLU A 152 -65.88 -17.59 64.57
CA GLU A 152 -65.65 -17.71 66.01
C GLU A 152 -64.17 -17.57 66.44
N MET A 153 -63.19 -17.84 65.56
CA MET A 153 -61.77 -17.97 65.97
C MET A 153 -60.96 -16.66 66.02
N LEU A 154 -61.59 -15.49 65.94
CA LEU A 154 -60.92 -14.18 65.88
C LEU A 154 -60.29 -13.68 67.21
N ALA A 155 -60.21 -14.53 68.24
CA ALA A 155 -59.92 -14.14 69.62
C ALA A 155 -58.44 -14.25 70.07
N GLN A 156 -57.56 -14.95 69.35
CA GLN A 156 -56.19 -15.26 69.82
C GLN A 156 -55.11 -14.25 69.37
N LYS A 157 -55.45 -12.95 69.32
CA LYS A 157 -54.65 -11.88 68.68
C LYS A 157 -53.40 -11.40 69.44
N GLU A 158 -52.92 -12.15 70.42
CA GLU A 158 -51.66 -11.82 71.13
C GLU A 158 -50.45 -12.57 70.56
N GLU A 159 -50.67 -13.68 69.85
CA GLU A 159 -49.64 -14.33 69.01
C GLU A 159 -49.24 -13.45 67.82
N ASP A 160 -50.18 -12.62 67.31
CA ASP A 160 -50.01 -11.71 66.17
C ASP A 160 -48.78 -10.80 66.28
N ASN A 161 -48.41 -10.32 67.47
CA ASN A 161 -47.29 -9.39 67.63
C ASN A 161 -45.91 -10.06 67.48
N GLN A 162 -45.73 -11.27 68.01
CA GLN A 162 -44.49 -12.03 67.76
C GLN A 162 -44.44 -12.55 66.32
N LEU A 163 -45.60 -12.90 65.77
CA LEU A 163 -45.78 -13.25 64.37
C LEU A 163 -45.38 -12.08 63.44
N ILE A 164 -45.75 -10.82 63.75
CA ILE A 164 -45.34 -9.62 63.01
C ILE A 164 -43.81 -9.44 62.99
N GLU A 165 -43.11 -9.60 64.11
CA GLU A 165 -41.63 -9.53 64.11
C GLU A 165 -41.00 -10.66 63.28
N SER A 166 -41.62 -11.85 63.28
CA SER A 166 -41.17 -12.97 62.45
C SER A 166 -41.41 -12.70 60.96
N TYR A 167 -42.57 -12.10 60.61
CA TYR A 167 -42.89 -11.68 59.25
C TYR A 167 -41.96 -10.56 58.78
N MET A 168 -41.63 -9.55 59.59
CA MET A 168 -40.66 -8.53 59.19
C MET A 168 -39.28 -9.11 58.85
N LYS A 169 -38.83 -10.14 59.59
CA LYS A 169 -37.56 -10.83 59.31
C LYS A 169 -37.68 -11.72 58.06
N HIS A 170 -38.77 -12.44 57.91
CA HIS A 170 -39.09 -13.24 56.73
C HIS A 170 -39.20 -12.39 55.46
N ASP A 171 -39.85 -11.23 55.54
CA ASP A 171 -40.05 -10.31 54.41
C ASP A 171 -38.77 -9.54 54.08
N ALA A 172 -37.93 -9.20 55.06
CA ALA A 172 -36.58 -8.70 54.79
C ALA A 172 -35.69 -9.75 54.10
N GLN A 173 -35.84 -11.03 54.45
CA GLN A 173 -35.21 -12.13 53.71
C GLN A 173 -35.85 -12.30 52.31
N LYS A 174 -37.17 -12.19 52.20
CA LYS A 174 -37.89 -12.37 50.93
C LYS A 174 -37.61 -11.25 49.95
N TYR A 175 -37.49 -10.03 50.44
CA TYR A 175 -37.01 -8.87 49.70
C TYR A 175 -35.58 -9.12 49.18
N LYS A 176 -34.66 -9.64 50.01
CA LYS A 176 -33.31 -10.01 49.56
C LYS A 176 -33.31 -11.12 48.51
N GLU A 177 -34.14 -12.16 48.65
CA GLU A 177 -34.32 -13.18 47.61
C GLU A 177 -34.85 -12.58 46.30
N LEU A 178 -35.88 -11.73 46.38
CA LEU A 178 -36.53 -11.11 45.22
C LEU A 178 -35.62 -10.09 44.53
N GLU A 179 -34.83 -9.33 45.30
CA GLU A 179 -33.83 -8.40 44.78
C GLU A 179 -32.66 -9.14 44.13
N GLN A 180 -32.16 -10.23 44.73
CA GLN A 180 -31.17 -11.09 44.08
C GLN A 180 -31.72 -11.74 42.80
N LYS A 181 -33.00 -12.16 42.79
CA LYS A 181 -33.69 -12.65 41.57
C LYS A 181 -33.82 -11.52 40.53
N ARG A 182 -34.18 -10.30 40.93
CA ARG A 182 -34.27 -9.13 40.05
C ARG A 182 -32.91 -8.78 39.45
N GLN A 183 -31.83 -8.83 40.23
CA GLN A 183 -30.47 -8.59 39.75
C GLN A 183 -30.00 -9.68 38.78
N LYS A 184 -30.26 -10.97 39.08
CA LYS A 184 -29.98 -12.08 38.15
C LYS A 184 -30.76 -11.94 36.84
N LEU A 185 -32.09 -11.78 36.92
CA LEU A 185 -32.95 -11.58 35.75
C LEU A 185 -32.56 -10.31 34.96
N SER A 186 -32.11 -9.25 35.61
CA SER A 186 -31.60 -8.04 34.93
C SER A 186 -30.26 -8.28 34.24
N GLY A 187 -29.39 -9.11 34.80
CA GLY A 187 -28.14 -9.53 34.16
C GLY A 187 -28.40 -10.46 32.97
N GLU A 188 -29.26 -11.46 33.14
CA GLU A 188 -29.73 -12.37 32.09
C GLU A 188 -30.37 -11.57 30.93
N LEU A 189 -31.31 -10.66 31.23
CA LEU A 189 -31.95 -9.77 30.25
C LEU A 189 -30.94 -8.89 29.51
N GLU A 190 -29.90 -8.41 30.18
CA GLU A 190 -28.83 -7.63 29.54
C GLU A 190 -27.91 -8.51 28.67
N THR A 191 -27.61 -9.75 29.07
CA THR A 191 -26.92 -10.71 28.19
C THR A 191 -27.77 -11.10 26.97
N TYR A 192 -29.09 -11.25 27.12
CA TYR A 192 -30.00 -11.48 26.00
C TYR A 192 -30.07 -10.27 25.06
N ARG A 193 -30.10 -9.03 25.58
CA ARG A 193 -29.97 -7.82 24.75
C ARG A 193 -28.67 -7.82 23.96
N GLN A 194 -27.53 -8.09 24.61
CA GLN A 194 -26.23 -8.12 23.94
C GLN A 194 -26.13 -9.23 22.90
N ALA A 195 -26.76 -10.39 23.11
CA ALA A 195 -26.88 -11.45 22.12
C ALA A 195 -27.78 -11.04 20.94
N ILE A 196 -28.91 -10.38 21.21
CA ILE A 196 -29.83 -9.87 20.18
C ILE A 196 -29.16 -8.77 19.34
N VAL A 197 -28.43 -7.83 19.95
CA VAL A 197 -27.68 -6.79 19.23
C VAL A 197 -26.63 -7.44 18.33
N LYS A 198 -25.82 -8.36 18.84
CA LYS A 198 -24.83 -9.10 18.01
C LYS A 198 -25.48 -9.84 16.85
N ALA A 199 -26.56 -10.56 17.09
CA ALA A 199 -27.27 -11.28 16.02
C ALA A 199 -27.87 -10.32 14.97
N ILE A 200 -28.33 -9.13 15.37
CA ILE A 200 -28.79 -8.08 14.45
C ILE A 200 -27.63 -7.48 13.66
N ASP A 201 -26.48 -7.23 14.31
CA ASP A 201 -25.27 -6.71 13.65
C ASP A 201 -24.71 -7.75 12.64
N GLU A 202 -24.62 -9.02 13.03
CA GLU A 202 -24.22 -10.15 12.18
C GLU A 202 -25.16 -10.33 10.97
N VAL A 203 -26.48 -10.21 11.16
CA VAL A 203 -27.45 -10.22 10.05
C VAL A 203 -27.26 -9.02 9.14
N GLN A 204 -27.04 -7.81 9.66
CA GLN A 204 -26.78 -6.62 8.84
C GLN A 204 -25.47 -6.73 8.04
N GLU A 205 -24.40 -7.28 8.63
CA GLU A 205 -23.15 -7.55 7.90
C GLU A 205 -23.39 -8.56 6.76
N MET A 206 -24.16 -9.62 7.01
CA MET A 206 -24.52 -10.61 5.98
C MET A 206 -25.43 -10.03 4.90
N GLU A 207 -26.40 -9.18 5.24
CA GLU A 207 -27.22 -8.43 4.27
C GLU A 207 -26.34 -7.53 3.39
N ILE A 208 -25.41 -6.76 3.98
CA ILE A 208 -24.47 -5.91 3.24
C ILE A 208 -23.57 -6.73 2.30
N VAL A 209 -23.13 -7.92 2.72
CA VAL A 209 -22.36 -8.84 1.87
C VAL A 209 -23.21 -9.40 0.73
N LEU A 210 -24.44 -9.84 1.00
CA LEU A 210 -25.37 -10.33 -0.02
C LEU A 210 -25.70 -9.24 -1.05
N ASP A 211 -25.99 -8.03 -0.59
CA ASP A 211 -26.35 -6.88 -1.42
C ASP A 211 -25.18 -6.44 -2.32
N ARG A 212 -23.95 -6.47 -1.78
CA ARG A 212 -22.71 -6.26 -2.55
C ARG A 212 -22.45 -7.37 -3.57
N THR A 213 -22.68 -8.63 -3.19
CA THR A 213 -22.51 -9.78 -4.10
C THR A 213 -23.58 -9.78 -5.19
N ALA A 214 -24.82 -9.36 -4.91
CA ALA A 214 -25.87 -9.17 -5.91
C ALA A 214 -25.52 -8.07 -6.93
N LYS A 215 -24.95 -6.95 -6.47
CA LYS A 215 -24.43 -5.87 -7.34
C LYS A 215 -23.31 -6.39 -8.26
N LEU A 216 -22.33 -7.11 -7.72
CA LEU A 216 -21.26 -7.75 -8.51
C LEU A 216 -21.81 -8.78 -9.52
N TYR A 217 -22.85 -9.56 -9.18
CA TYR A 217 -23.51 -10.45 -10.13
C TYR A 217 -24.24 -9.69 -11.24
N MET A 218 -24.91 -8.57 -10.93
CA MET A 218 -25.54 -7.73 -11.96
C MET A 218 -24.51 -7.09 -12.90
N GLU A 219 -23.37 -6.66 -12.38
CA GLU A 219 -22.23 -6.16 -13.17
C GLU A 219 -21.66 -7.25 -14.08
N ALA A 220 -21.35 -8.44 -13.57
CA ALA A 220 -20.88 -9.57 -14.37
C ALA A 220 -21.90 -10.01 -15.44
N LEU A 221 -23.20 -9.93 -15.15
CA LEU A 221 -24.26 -10.17 -16.13
C LEU A 221 -24.42 -9.04 -17.17
N LYS A 222 -24.01 -7.80 -16.85
CA LYS A 222 -23.95 -6.68 -17.79
C LYS A 222 -22.75 -6.85 -18.73
N GLU A 223 -21.57 -7.14 -18.18
CA GLU A 223 -20.35 -7.46 -18.95
C GLU A 223 -20.55 -8.67 -19.87
N ARG A 224 -21.14 -9.76 -19.37
CA ARG A 224 -21.48 -10.94 -20.19
C ARG A 224 -22.39 -10.59 -21.37
N ARG A 225 -23.37 -9.70 -21.18
CA ARG A 225 -24.26 -9.23 -22.26
C ARG A 225 -23.53 -8.33 -23.25
N GLN A 226 -22.62 -7.48 -22.79
CA GLN A 226 -21.74 -6.68 -23.68
C GLN A 226 -20.81 -7.56 -24.52
N MET A 227 -20.16 -8.56 -23.91
CA MET A 227 -19.34 -9.57 -24.59
C MET A 227 -20.14 -10.35 -25.65
N ILE A 228 -21.36 -10.81 -25.33
CA ILE A 228 -22.25 -11.49 -26.29
C ILE A 228 -22.63 -10.57 -27.46
N ASN A 229 -22.91 -9.28 -27.18
CA ASN A 229 -23.23 -8.31 -28.23
C ASN A 229 -22.01 -8.05 -29.14
N GLN A 230 -20.81 -7.87 -28.58
CA GLN A 230 -19.56 -7.69 -29.34
C GLN A 230 -19.20 -8.92 -30.18
N TRP A 231 -19.41 -10.12 -29.64
CA TRP A 231 -19.24 -11.38 -30.38
C TRP A 231 -20.26 -11.50 -31.52
N THR A 232 -21.54 -11.15 -31.26
CA THR A 232 -22.60 -11.17 -32.29
C THR A 232 -22.32 -10.16 -33.41
N GLN A 233 -21.85 -8.96 -33.07
CA GLN A 233 -21.38 -7.97 -34.05
C GLN A 233 -20.21 -8.51 -34.88
N SER A 234 -19.25 -9.17 -34.23
CA SER A 234 -18.08 -9.77 -34.90
C SER A 234 -18.50 -10.90 -35.86
N VAL A 235 -19.43 -11.76 -35.45
CA VAL A 235 -20.03 -12.82 -36.31
C VAL A 235 -20.81 -12.22 -37.48
N ASN A 236 -21.51 -11.10 -37.28
CA ASN A 236 -22.19 -10.40 -38.37
C ASN A 236 -21.21 -9.77 -39.37
N VAL A 237 -20.09 -9.21 -38.91
CA VAL A 237 -19.02 -8.70 -39.80
C VAL A 237 -18.32 -9.83 -40.55
N LEU A 238 -18.14 -11.01 -39.94
CA LEU A 238 -17.65 -12.19 -40.64
C LEU A 238 -18.64 -12.64 -41.73
N ARG A 239 -19.94 -12.76 -41.42
CA ARG A 239 -20.98 -13.09 -42.40
C ARG A 239 -21.09 -12.08 -43.55
N GLN A 240 -20.86 -10.80 -43.27
CA GLN A 240 -20.76 -9.78 -44.33
C GLN A 240 -19.57 -10.07 -45.25
N ARG A 241 -18.37 -10.29 -44.68
CA ARG A 241 -17.18 -10.67 -45.46
C ARG A 241 -17.35 -11.97 -46.23
N ASP A 242 -18.02 -12.97 -45.67
CA ASP A 242 -18.30 -14.24 -46.36
C ASP A 242 -19.22 -14.01 -47.58
N ASN A 243 -20.23 -13.14 -47.45
CA ASN A 243 -21.08 -12.72 -48.57
C ASN A 243 -20.31 -11.87 -49.59
N ASP A 244 -19.47 -10.94 -49.15
CA ASP A 244 -18.61 -10.12 -50.02
C ASP A 244 -17.67 -11.01 -50.84
N ILE A 245 -17.03 -12.00 -50.18
CA ILE A 245 -16.18 -13.01 -50.83
C ILE A 245 -16.99 -13.84 -51.82
N GLN A 246 -18.20 -14.30 -51.47
CA GLN A 246 -19.06 -15.01 -52.44
C GLN A 246 -19.48 -14.13 -53.62
N ASN A 247 -19.66 -12.83 -53.43
CA ASN A 247 -19.98 -11.93 -54.53
C ASN A 247 -18.76 -11.69 -55.43
N SER A 248 -17.57 -11.45 -54.87
CA SER A 248 -16.32 -11.38 -55.65
C SER A 248 -15.98 -12.71 -56.34
N LEU A 249 -16.34 -13.87 -55.79
CA LEU A 249 -16.22 -15.16 -56.47
C LEU A 249 -17.16 -15.25 -57.69
N LYS A 250 -18.41 -14.81 -57.57
CA LYS A 250 -19.35 -14.72 -58.71
C LYS A 250 -18.85 -13.74 -59.77
N GLU A 251 -18.27 -12.60 -59.37
CA GLU A 251 -17.64 -11.64 -60.29
C GLU A 251 -16.45 -12.26 -61.03
N ILE A 252 -15.62 -13.06 -60.34
CA ILE A 252 -14.53 -13.81 -60.98
C ILE A 252 -15.09 -14.89 -61.94
N GLU A 253 -16.22 -15.52 -61.61
CA GLU A 253 -16.88 -16.50 -62.50
C GLU A 253 -17.51 -15.85 -63.74
N THR A 254 -18.18 -14.70 -63.62
CA THR A 254 -18.71 -13.96 -64.78
C THR A 254 -17.59 -13.37 -65.64
N LEU A 255 -16.50 -12.86 -65.04
CA LEU A 255 -15.31 -12.45 -65.78
C LEU A 255 -14.66 -13.62 -66.52
N ARG A 256 -14.63 -14.83 -65.94
CA ARG A 256 -14.16 -16.06 -66.61
C ARG A 256 -15.10 -16.55 -67.71
N GLU A 257 -16.40 -16.24 -67.64
CA GLU A 257 -17.35 -16.48 -68.75
C GLU A 257 -17.07 -15.51 -69.89
N ILE A 258 -16.92 -14.21 -69.59
CA ILE A 258 -16.57 -13.17 -70.57
C ILE A 258 -15.22 -13.49 -71.24
N ASP A 259 -14.19 -13.89 -70.49
CA ASP A 259 -12.88 -14.28 -71.06
C ASP A 259 -13.00 -15.48 -72.00
N ARG A 260 -13.83 -16.48 -71.67
CA ARG A 260 -14.11 -17.62 -72.56
C ARG A 260 -14.89 -17.20 -73.80
N GLU A 261 -15.90 -16.35 -73.64
CA GLU A 261 -16.65 -15.79 -74.77
C GLU A 261 -15.71 -15.00 -75.70
N LYS A 262 -14.82 -14.15 -75.17
CA LYS A 262 -13.84 -13.39 -75.96
C LYS A 262 -12.79 -14.29 -76.59
N LYS A 263 -12.34 -15.35 -75.92
CA LYS A 263 -11.44 -16.35 -76.51
C LYS A 263 -12.10 -17.09 -77.67
N ASN A 264 -13.35 -17.52 -77.52
CA ASN A 264 -14.11 -18.16 -78.60
C ASN A 264 -14.31 -17.20 -79.80
N ASN A 265 -14.71 -15.95 -79.55
CA ASN A 265 -14.82 -14.91 -80.59
C ASN A 265 -13.47 -14.69 -81.31
N LEU A 266 -12.34 -14.72 -80.60
CA LEU A 266 -11.01 -14.60 -81.21
C LEU A 266 -10.64 -15.83 -82.05
N GLU A 267 -10.98 -17.04 -81.60
CA GLU A 267 -10.77 -18.28 -82.35
C GLU A 267 -11.65 -18.34 -83.62
N GLU A 268 -12.90 -17.90 -83.54
CA GLU A 268 -13.80 -17.73 -84.69
C GLU A 268 -13.28 -16.68 -85.68
N VAL A 269 -12.82 -15.52 -85.20
CA VAL A 269 -12.21 -14.48 -86.06
C VAL A 269 -10.90 -14.96 -86.69
N GLU A 270 -10.09 -15.74 -85.97
CA GLU A 270 -8.90 -16.38 -86.52
C GLU A 270 -9.23 -17.43 -87.59
N GLN A 271 -10.28 -18.24 -87.39
CA GLN A 271 -10.75 -19.21 -88.38
C GLN A 271 -11.29 -18.49 -89.62
N PHE A 272 -12.16 -17.49 -89.44
CA PHE A 272 -12.64 -16.64 -90.53
C PHE A 272 -11.49 -15.97 -91.30
N LEU A 273 -10.45 -15.47 -90.60
CA LEU A 273 -9.26 -14.91 -91.26
C LEU A 273 -8.50 -15.97 -92.07
N LYS A 274 -8.32 -17.18 -91.55
CA LYS A 274 -7.68 -18.31 -92.26
C LYS A 274 -8.49 -18.70 -93.50
N ASP A 275 -9.81 -18.78 -93.38
CA ASP A 275 -10.72 -19.09 -94.49
C ASP A 275 -10.72 -17.99 -95.55
N GLN A 276 -10.71 -16.70 -95.16
CA GLN A 276 -10.56 -15.59 -96.10
C GLN A 276 -9.17 -15.58 -96.77
N ILE A 277 -8.10 -16.01 -96.10
CA ILE A 277 -6.78 -16.18 -96.73
C ILE A 277 -6.79 -17.31 -97.75
N VAL A 278 -7.50 -18.42 -97.48
CA VAL A 278 -7.66 -19.53 -98.44
C VAL A 278 -8.54 -19.11 -99.62
N ASN A 279 -9.66 -18.45 -99.37
CA ASN A 279 -10.57 -17.90 -100.40
C ASN A 279 -9.84 -16.88 -101.29
N ASN A 280 -9.09 -15.94 -100.73
CA ASN A 280 -8.29 -15.00 -101.51
C ASN A 280 -7.22 -15.69 -102.37
N LYS A 281 -6.58 -16.77 -101.89
CA LYS A 281 -5.67 -17.58 -102.73
C LYS A 281 -6.40 -18.29 -103.87
N GLN A 282 -7.58 -18.84 -103.62
CA GLN A 282 -8.41 -19.48 -104.66
C GLN A 282 -8.89 -18.45 -105.69
N LEU A 283 -9.28 -17.25 -105.26
CA LEU A 283 -9.63 -16.13 -106.14
C LEU A 283 -8.41 -15.65 -106.94
N GLU A 284 -7.23 -15.53 -106.33
CA GLU A 284 -5.98 -15.26 -107.04
C GLU A 284 -5.66 -16.34 -108.09
N GLU A 285 -5.88 -17.61 -107.79
CA GLU A 285 -5.67 -18.72 -108.73
C GLU A 285 -6.69 -18.68 -109.88
N HIS A 286 -7.96 -18.40 -109.61
CA HIS A 286 -8.99 -18.19 -110.64
C HIS A 286 -8.74 -16.93 -111.49
N ILE A 287 -8.21 -15.85 -110.91
CA ILE A 287 -7.74 -14.68 -111.65
C ILE A 287 -6.57 -15.09 -112.56
N LYS A 288 -5.54 -15.77 -112.04
CA LYS A 288 -4.39 -16.27 -112.83
C LYS A 288 -4.79 -17.29 -113.90
N GLN A 289 -5.90 -18.02 -113.74
CA GLN A 289 -6.51 -18.87 -114.78
C GLN A 289 -7.20 -18.00 -115.84
N SER A 290 -8.08 -17.10 -115.43
CA SER A 290 -8.82 -16.17 -116.31
C SER A 290 -7.89 -15.27 -117.12
N GLU A 291 -6.79 -14.81 -116.54
CA GLU A 291 -5.74 -14.03 -117.22
C GLU A 291 -5.05 -14.86 -118.31
N LYS A 292 -4.75 -16.14 -118.06
CA LYS A 292 -4.20 -17.05 -119.09
C LYS A 292 -5.21 -17.29 -120.21
N GLU A 293 -6.48 -17.52 -119.88
CA GLU A 293 -7.55 -17.67 -120.87
C GLU A 293 -7.71 -16.40 -121.72
N LEU A 294 -7.69 -15.23 -121.09
CA LEU A 294 -7.76 -13.93 -121.75
C LEU A 294 -6.52 -13.67 -122.64
N VAL A 295 -5.32 -14.05 -122.20
CA VAL A 295 -4.10 -14.03 -123.03
C VAL A 295 -4.23 -14.98 -124.23
N THR A 296 -4.66 -16.23 -124.07
CA THR A 296 -4.88 -17.13 -125.22
C THR A 296 -5.99 -16.65 -126.14
N SER A 297 -6.98 -15.91 -125.63
CA SER A 297 -8.06 -15.33 -126.42
C SER A 297 -7.58 -14.12 -127.23
N ARG A 298 -6.74 -13.25 -126.63
CA ARG A 298 -5.99 -12.21 -127.36
C ARG A 298 -5.06 -12.82 -128.42
N GLU A 299 -4.45 -13.96 -128.13
CA GLU A 299 -3.58 -14.67 -129.08
C GLU A 299 -4.34 -15.22 -130.29
N LYS A 300 -5.52 -15.83 -130.05
CA LYS A 300 -6.46 -16.24 -131.12
C LYS A 300 -6.94 -15.03 -131.91
N GLN A 301 -7.28 -13.93 -131.24
CA GLN A 301 -7.74 -12.70 -131.88
C GLN A 301 -6.64 -12.08 -132.77
N ARG A 302 -5.38 -12.07 -132.32
CA ARG A 302 -4.24 -11.62 -133.15
C ARG A 302 -4.10 -12.45 -134.42
N LYS A 303 -4.13 -13.78 -134.31
CA LYS A 303 -4.06 -14.69 -135.47
C LYS A 303 -5.20 -14.46 -136.46
N ILE A 304 -6.42 -14.27 -135.95
CA ILE A 304 -7.59 -13.95 -136.80
C ILE A 304 -7.40 -12.59 -137.50
N THR A 305 -6.83 -11.57 -136.85
CA THR A 305 -6.50 -10.30 -137.53
C THR A 305 -5.37 -10.45 -138.56
N GLU A 306 -4.35 -11.26 -138.27
CA GLU A 306 -3.26 -11.57 -139.21
C GLU A 306 -3.79 -12.31 -140.46
N GLU A 307 -4.70 -13.28 -140.27
CA GLU A 307 -5.43 -13.96 -141.35
C GLU A 307 -6.30 -12.97 -142.16
N ILE A 308 -7.03 -12.07 -141.50
CA ILE A 308 -7.84 -11.03 -142.16
C ILE A 308 -6.97 -10.08 -142.99
N ASP A 309 -5.81 -9.66 -142.49
CA ASP A 309 -4.88 -8.80 -143.23
C ASP A 309 -4.28 -9.54 -144.45
N ILE A 310 -3.96 -10.83 -144.34
CA ILE A 310 -3.55 -11.68 -145.47
C ILE A 310 -4.67 -11.75 -146.52
N TYR A 311 -5.92 -12.00 -146.12
CA TYR A 311 -7.05 -12.02 -147.04
C TYR A 311 -7.35 -10.63 -147.64
N ALA A 312 -7.11 -9.54 -146.91
CA ALA A 312 -7.25 -8.18 -147.43
C ALA A 312 -6.20 -7.87 -148.51
N ILE A 313 -4.95 -8.33 -148.32
CA ILE A 313 -3.90 -8.27 -149.34
C ILE A 313 -4.29 -9.09 -150.57
N GLU A 314 -4.79 -10.32 -150.40
CA GLU A 314 -5.20 -11.14 -151.55
C GLU A 314 -6.41 -10.54 -152.30
N VAL A 315 -7.43 -10.05 -151.60
CA VAL A 315 -8.56 -9.33 -152.23
C VAL A 315 -8.06 -8.09 -152.99
N HIS A 316 -7.02 -7.41 -152.51
CA HIS A 316 -6.41 -6.27 -153.22
C HIS A 316 -5.63 -6.69 -154.48
N THR A 317 -4.88 -7.80 -154.45
CA THR A 317 -4.16 -8.31 -155.64
C THR A 317 -5.13 -8.86 -156.69
N GLN A 318 -6.15 -9.62 -156.28
CA GLN A 318 -7.21 -10.08 -157.19
C GLN A 318 -7.98 -8.90 -157.81
N ARG A 319 -8.29 -7.84 -157.03
CA ARG A 319 -8.95 -6.62 -157.53
C ARG A 319 -8.10 -5.86 -158.56
N LYS A 320 -6.76 -5.81 -158.39
CA LYS A 320 -5.84 -5.30 -159.43
C LYS A 320 -5.90 -6.16 -160.69
N LEU A 321 -5.83 -7.48 -160.57
CA LEU A 321 -5.85 -8.41 -161.70
C LEU A 321 -7.13 -8.26 -162.55
N VAL A 322 -8.29 -8.13 -161.90
CA VAL A 322 -9.58 -7.86 -162.56
C VAL A 322 -9.58 -6.50 -163.28
N GLY A 323 -8.99 -5.46 -162.67
CA GLY A 323 -8.82 -4.15 -163.30
C GLY A 323 -7.96 -4.21 -164.59
N ASP A 324 -6.90 -5.01 -164.59
CA ASP A 324 -6.03 -5.18 -165.76
C ASP A 324 -6.69 -5.97 -166.88
N LEU A 325 -7.47 -7.00 -166.53
CA LEU A 325 -8.30 -7.73 -167.49
C LEU A 325 -9.40 -6.84 -168.11
N ALA A 326 -10.05 -5.99 -167.30
CA ALA A 326 -11.02 -5.02 -167.80
C ALA A 326 -10.41 -4.03 -168.81
N ARG A 327 -9.22 -3.50 -168.52
CA ARG A 327 -8.47 -2.62 -169.45
C ARG A 327 -8.14 -3.33 -170.78
N ARG A 328 -7.69 -4.59 -170.73
CA ARG A 328 -7.44 -5.42 -171.94
C ARG A 328 -8.71 -5.62 -172.77
N ILE A 329 -9.85 -5.90 -172.14
CA ILE A 329 -11.15 -6.08 -172.83
C ILE A 329 -11.59 -4.79 -173.54
N GLN A 330 -11.41 -3.60 -172.94
CA GLN A 330 -11.68 -2.32 -173.61
C GLN A 330 -10.82 -2.13 -174.87
N GLN A 331 -9.53 -2.47 -174.80
CA GLN A 331 -8.59 -2.33 -175.94
C GLN A 331 -8.95 -3.28 -177.11
N VAL A 332 -9.39 -4.51 -176.82
CA VAL A 332 -9.92 -5.44 -177.84
C VAL A 332 -11.20 -4.90 -178.49
N ARG A 333 -12.14 -4.35 -177.71
CA ARG A 333 -13.39 -3.76 -178.23
C ARG A 333 -13.14 -2.57 -179.16
N ALA A 334 -12.11 -1.76 -178.90
CA ALA A 334 -11.71 -0.66 -179.78
C ALA A 334 -11.16 -1.16 -181.15
N ASN A 335 -10.43 -2.27 -181.15
CA ASN A 335 -9.92 -2.89 -182.39
C ASN A 335 -11.02 -3.56 -183.21
N ALA A 336 -11.99 -4.22 -182.55
CA ALA A 336 -13.15 -4.80 -183.22
C ALA A 336 -13.98 -3.77 -184.00
N LYS A 337 -14.21 -2.56 -183.42
CA LYS A 337 -14.90 -1.46 -184.12
C LYS A 337 -14.19 -1.04 -185.41
N ARG A 338 -12.86 -0.95 -185.42
CA ARG A 338 -12.08 -0.58 -186.62
C ARG A 338 -12.22 -1.63 -187.73
N LYS A 339 -12.17 -2.92 -187.40
CA LYS A 339 -12.32 -4.01 -188.39
C LYS A 339 -13.75 -4.13 -188.95
N LYS A 340 -14.80 -3.69 -188.23
CA LYS A 340 -16.17 -3.70 -188.76
C LYS A 340 -16.33 -2.78 -189.99
N ILE A 341 -15.81 -1.56 -189.94
CA ILE A 341 -15.89 -0.56 -191.02
C ILE A 341 -15.18 -1.05 -192.30
N GLU A 342 -14.13 -1.86 -192.14
CA GLU A 342 -13.37 -2.45 -193.24
C GLU A 342 -14.09 -3.61 -193.95
N ILE A 343 -15.08 -4.24 -193.28
CA ILE A 343 -15.95 -5.28 -193.83
C ILE A 343 -17.10 -4.66 -194.64
N GLU A 344 -17.72 -3.59 -194.11
CA GLU A 344 -18.81 -2.85 -194.75
C GLU A 344 -18.44 -2.41 -196.19
N ASN A 345 -17.23 -1.90 -196.38
CA ASN A 345 -16.68 -1.52 -197.69
C ASN A 345 -16.40 -2.69 -198.65
N LYS A 346 -16.38 -3.94 -198.17
CA LYS A 346 -16.25 -5.14 -199.02
C LYS A 346 -17.60 -5.70 -199.45
N CYS A 347 -18.64 -5.58 -198.62
CA CYS A 347 -20.00 -6.04 -198.96
C CYS A 347 -20.53 -5.40 -200.27
N ILE A 348 -20.30 -4.10 -200.45
CA ILE A 348 -20.71 -3.33 -201.64
C ILE A 348 -20.14 -3.92 -202.95
N LYS A 349 -19.00 -4.63 -202.90
CA LYS A 349 -18.41 -5.31 -204.08
C LYS A 349 -18.98 -6.71 -204.33
N VAL A 350 -19.58 -7.35 -203.33
CA VAL A 350 -20.19 -8.68 -203.44
C VAL A 350 -21.58 -8.61 -204.07
N ASP A 351 -22.37 -7.57 -203.75
CA ASP A 351 -23.76 -7.45 -204.23
C ASP A 351 -23.86 -7.20 -205.74
N ASN A 352 -22.82 -6.63 -206.37
CA ASN A 352 -22.71 -6.53 -207.82
C ASN A 352 -22.44 -7.89 -208.51
N CYS A 353 -21.95 -8.90 -207.78
CA CYS A 353 -21.78 -10.26 -208.32
C CYS A 353 -23.05 -11.11 -208.17
N LYS A 354 -23.83 -10.91 -207.09
CA LYS A 354 -25.09 -11.65 -206.85
C LYS A 354 -26.10 -11.49 -207.99
N LYS A 355 -26.28 -10.25 -208.48
CA LYS A 355 -27.15 -9.90 -209.61
C LYS A 355 -26.92 -10.72 -210.89
N ARG A 356 -25.77 -11.38 -211.03
CA ARG A 356 -25.38 -12.19 -212.21
C ARG A 356 -25.51 -13.70 -211.97
N ILE A 357 -26.01 -14.10 -210.81
CA ILE A 357 -26.34 -15.47 -210.41
C ILE A 357 -27.87 -15.62 -210.34
N ASP A 358 -28.58 -14.60 -209.86
CA ASP A 358 -30.04 -14.58 -209.77
C ASP A 358 -30.70 -14.80 -211.17
N ASP A 359 -30.17 -14.14 -212.21
CA ASP A 359 -30.56 -14.29 -213.63
C ASP A 359 -30.43 -15.73 -214.17
N LEU A 360 -29.66 -16.60 -213.51
CA LEU A 360 -29.41 -18.00 -213.93
C LEU A 360 -30.14 -19.04 -213.07
N MET A 361 -30.88 -18.64 -212.04
CA MET A 361 -31.79 -19.55 -211.31
C MET A 361 -33.25 -19.43 -211.75
N SER A 362 -33.66 -18.26 -212.27
CA SER A 362 -35.03 -18.04 -212.76
C SER A 362 -35.43 -18.97 -213.92
N THR A 363 -34.46 -19.59 -214.61
CA THR A 363 -34.69 -20.54 -215.70
C THR A 363 -34.99 -21.97 -215.25
N LEU A 364 -34.95 -22.26 -213.94
CA LEU A 364 -35.25 -23.60 -213.40
C LEU A 364 -36.62 -23.69 -212.72
N GLU A 365 -37.14 -22.59 -212.15
CA GLU A 365 -38.45 -22.57 -211.48
C GLU A 365 -39.64 -22.31 -212.43
N GLU A 366 -39.39 -22.01 -213.71
CA GLU A 366 -40.45 -21.94 -214.74
C GLU A 366 -40.93 -23.33 -215.24
N ILE A 367 -40.23 -24.42 -214.89
CA ILE A 367 -40.57 -25.78 -215.32
C ILE A 367 -41.04 -26.61 -214.11
N GLU A 368 -42.33 -26.96 -214.12
CA GLU A 368 -42.99 -27.92 -213.21
C GLU A 368 -42.99 -27.52 -211.72
N SER A 369 -43.98 -26.77 -211.20
CA SER A 369 -45.40 -27.03 -211.41
C SER A 369 -46.30 -25.81 -211.09
N GLN A 370 -46.81 -25.17 -212.13
CA GLN A 370 -47.83 -24.13 -212.03
C GLN A 370 -49.23 -24.66 -212.37
N LYS A 371 -50.28 -23.96 -211.89
CA LYS A 371 -51.68 -23.94 -212.40
C LYS A 371 -52.51 -25.22 -212.16
N LEU A 372 -53.79 -25.15 -211.72
CA LEU A 372 -54.71 -24.03 -211.48
C LEU A 372 -55.72 -24.35 -210.35
N ASN A 373 -56.31 -23.32 -209.74
CA ASN A 373 -57.18 -23.34 -208.55
C ASN A 373 -58.03 -24.61 -208.31
N VAL A 374 -57.62 -25.38 -207.30
CA VAL A 374 -58.41 -26.47 -206.69
C VAL A 374 -58.62 -26.10 -205.22
N GLU A 375 -59.78 -25.53 -204.89
CA GLU A 375 -60.01 -24.95 -203.57
C GLU A 375 -61.35 -25.42 -202.97
N GLU A 376 -62.48 -25.02 -203.56
CA GLU A 376 -63.81 -25.49 -203.14
C GLU A 376 -64.36 -26.66 -203.98
N ARG A 377 -63.49 -27.39 -204.67
CA ARG A 377 -63.75 -28.72 -205.26
C ARG A 377 -62.59 -29.68 -204.94
N THR A 378 -62.34 -30.10 -203.69
CA THR A 378 -63.26 -30.34 -202.55
C THR A 378 -64.42 -31.30 -202.86
N LYS A 379 -64.94 -31.98 -201.84
CA LYS A 379 -66.31 -32.52 -201.72
C LYS A 379 -66.81 -33.59 -202.70
N ARG A 380 -66.07 -33.95 -203.77
CA ARG A 380 -66.39 -35.14 -204.63
C ARG A 380 -65.22 -36.00 -205.13
N LEU A 381 -63.97 -35.55 -205.06
CA LEU A 381 -62.86 -36.49 -204.73
C LEU A 381 -63.09 -37.10 -203.32
N GLU A 382 -63.89 -36.41 -202.53
CA GLU A 382 -64.37 -36.71 -201.19
C GLU A 382 -65.48 -37.79 -201.14
N LYS A 383 -65.48 -38.75 -202.08
CA LYS A 383 -66.40 -39.91 -202.09
C LYS A 383 -65.75 -41.26 -202.41
N MET A 384 -64.43 -41.39 -202.21
CA MET A 384 -63.76 -42.70 -202.26
C MET A 384 -62.58 -42.92 -201.28
N ILE A 385 -62.36 -42.21 -200.16
CA ILE A 385 -63.23 -41.33 -199.34
C ILE A 385 -64.68 -41.86 -199.21
N GLU A 386 -64.83 -43.19 -199.23
CA GLU A 386 -66.05 -43.93 -198.85
C GLU A 386 -65.78 -45.43 -198.60
N HIS A 387 -64.63 -45.97 -199.05
CA HIS A 387 -64.15 -47.33 -198.70
C HIS A 387 -63.09 -47.32 -197.58
N ASP A 388 -61.86 -46.86 -197.85
CA ASP A 388 -60.77 -46.91 -196.84
C ASP A 388 -61.01 -46.00 -195.63
N GLU A 389 -61.84 -44.97 -195.80
CA GLU A 389 -62.32 -44.19 -194.66
C GLU A 389 -63.23 -44.95 -193.71
N LYS A 390 -63.92 -46.02 -194.13
CA LYS A 390 -64.65 -46.87 -193.17
C LYS A 390 -63.70 -47.47 -192.16
N ARG A 391 -62.50 -47.90 -192.58
CA ARG A 391 -61.42 -48.36 -191.69
C ARG A 391 -60.86 -47.21 -190.83
N LYS A 392 -60.56 -46.05 -191.43
CA LYS A 392 -60.05 -44.88 -190.69
C LYS A 392 -61.06 -44.35 -189.64
N SER A 393 -62.36 -44.44 -189.92
CA SER A 393 -63.44 -43.97 -189.04
C SER A 393 -63.53 -44.73 -187.71
N VAL A 394 -63.11 -46.01 -187.66
CA VAL A 394 -63.12 -46.81 -186.42
C VAL A 394 -62.07 -46.28 -185.45
N ILE A 395 -60.87 -45.97 -185.94
CA ILE A 395 -59.77 -45.43 -185.13
C ILE A 395 -60.10 -44.01 -184.64
N VAL A 396 -60.67 -43.17 -185.51
CA VAL A 396 -61.06 -41.79 -185.15
C VAL A 396 -62.22 -41.74 -184.14
N LYS A 397 -63.10 -42.75 -184.10
CA LYS A 397 -64.18 -42.83 -183.10
C LYS A 397 -63.68 -43.01 -181.67
N GLU A 398 -62.68 -43.87 -181.42
CA GLU A 398 -62.07 -43.98 -180.08
C GLU A 398 -61.26 -42.73 -179.71
N LEU A 399 -60.57 -42.10 -180.68
CA LEU A 399 -59.86 -40.84 -180.47
C LEU A 399 -60.81 -39.72 -180.01
N ASN A 400 -61.96 -39.58 -180.66
CA ASN A 400 -63.01 -38.64 -180.26
C ASN A 400 -63.64 -39.00 -178.90
N ARG A 401 -63.80 -40.29 -178.58
CA ARG A 401 -64.31 -40.75 -177.27
C ARG A 401 -63.38 -40.30 -176.13
N LEU A 402 -62.06 -40.42 -176.32
CA LEU A 402 -61.06 -39.93 -175.38
C LEU A 402 -61.08 -38.39 -175.27
N GLN A 403 -61.26 -37.66 -176.38
CA GLN A 403 -61.26 -36.20 -176.36
C GLN A 403 -62.50 -35.60 -175.66
N VAL A 404 -63.66 -36.28 -175.71
CA VAL A 404 -64.84 -35.93 -174.89
C VAL A 404 -64.58 -36.16 -173.40
N VAL A 405 -63.92 -37.26 -173.02
CA VAL A 405 -63.52 -37.50 -171.62
C VAL A 405 -62.58 -36.40 -171.14
N ILE A 406 -61.55 -36.04 -171.92
CA ILE A 406 -60.60 -34.96 -171.61
C ILE A 406 -61.34 -33.64 -171.32
N LEU A 407 -62.23 -33.21 -172.22
CA LEU A 407 -63.01 -31.97 -172.03
C LEU A 407 -63.92 -32.03 -170.78
N SER A 408 -64.45 -33.20 -170.43
CA SER A 408 -65.22 -33.38 -169.19
C SER A 408 -64.33 -33.26 -167.93
N THR A 409 -63.11 -33.81 -167.96
CA THR A 409 -62.16 -33.71 -166.85
C THR A 409 -61.64 -32.28 -166.68
N THR A 410 -61.35 -31.55 -167.76
CA THR A 410 -60.92 -30.14 -167.68
C THR A 410 -62.00 -29.25 -167.06
N LYS A 411 -63.27 -29.44 -167.42
CA LYS A 411 -64.40 -28.73 -166.77
C LYS A 411 -64.51 -29.06 -165.27
N ARG A 412 -64.24 -30.30 -164.87
CA ARG A 412 -64.24 -30.70 -163.46
C ARG A 412 -63.05 -30.12 -162.68
N ILE A 413 -61.85 -30.05 -163.29
CA ILE A 413 -60.66 -29.41 -162.71
C ILE A 413 -60.92 -27.92 -162.44
N VAL A 414 -61.49 -27.18 -163.40
CA VAL A 414 -61.83 -25.76 -163.21
C VAL A 414 -62.83 -25.54 -162.07
N LYS A 415 -63.77 -26.48 -161.85
CA LYS A 415 -64.68 -26.42 -160.68
C LYS A 415 -63.91 -26.61 -159.36
N MET A 416 -63.06 -27.63 -159.27
CA MET A 416 -62.22 -27.86 -158.08
C MET A 416 -61.28 -26.68 -157.80
N GLU A 417 -60.77 -26.00 -158.83
CA GLU A 417 -59.97 -24.78 -158.63
C GLU A 417 -60.77 -23.62 -158.04
N ASN A 418 -62.02 -23.42 -158.46
CA ASN A 418 -62.89 -22.37 -157.93
C ASN A 418 -63.27 -22.66 -156.45
N GLU A 419 -63.52 -23.92 -156.13
CA GLU A 419 -63.73 -24.40 -154.76
C GLU A 419 -62.45 -24.20 -153.92
N ARG A 420 -61.26 -24.50 -154.47
CA ARG A 420 -59.97 -24.20 -153.79
C ARG A 420 -59.77 -22.69 -153.54
N ARG A 421 -60.12 -21.83 -154.50
CA ARG A 421 -60.01 -20.36 -154.36
C ARG A 421 -60.93 -19.82 -153.25
N THR A 422 -62.14 -20.36 -153.11
CA THR A 422 -63.06 -19.97 -152.03
C THR A 422 -62.55 -20.41 -150.66
N MET A 423 -62.15 -21.69 -150.50
CA MET A 423 -61.51 -22.16 -149.26
C MET A 423 -60.24 -21.35 -148.91
N GLN A 424 -59.47 -20.89 -149.90
CA GLN A 424 -58.28 -20.07 -149.68
C GLN A 424 -58.62 -18.65 -149.16
N VAL A 425 -59.72 -18.05 -149.62
CA VAL A 425 -60.21 -16.76 -149.11
C VAL A 425 -60.75 -16.90 -147.69
N GLU A 426 -61.50 -17.96 -147.39
CA GLU A 426 -61.97 -18.27 -146.04
C GLU A 426 -60.79 -18.50 -145.07
N THR A 427 -59.78 -19.27 -145.50
CA THR A 427 -58.54 -19.48 -144.75
C THR A 427 -57.83 -18.17 -144.43
N GLN A 428 -57.77 -17.22 -145.38
CA GLN A 428 -57.22 -15.88 -145.16
C GLN A 428 -58.10 -15.03 -144.23
N GLY A 429 -59.41 -15.25 -144.20
CA GLY A 429 -60.34 -14.66 -143.23
C GLY A 429 -60.05 -15.13 -141.80
N GLU A 430 -59.90 -16.44 -141.59
CA GLU A 430 -59.57 -16.99 -140.27
C GLU A 430 -58.16 -16.60 -139.80
N HIS A 431 -57.16 -16.54 -140.69
CA HIS A 431 -55.82 -16.04 -140.33
C HIS A 431 -55.88 -14.59 -139.82
N LYS A 432 -56.66 -13.71 -140.45
CA LYS A 432 -56.84 -12.32 -139.96
C LYS A 432 -57.54 -12.26 -138.60
N LYS A 433 -58.42 -13.22 -138.26
CA LYS A 433 -58.97 -13.34 -136.89
C LYS A 433 -57.90 -13.82 -135.91
N ILE A 434 -57.05 -14.77 -136.30
CA ILE A 434 -55.91 -15.24 -135.48
C ILE A 434 -54.94 -14.08 -135.22
N ASP A 435 -54.61 -13.27 -136.22
CA ASP A 435 -53.76 -12.08 -136.06
C ASP A 435 -54.38 -11.04 -135.10
N LEU A 436 -55.70 -10.81 -135.21
CA LEU A 436 -56.44 -9.92 -134.31
C LEU A 436 -56.43 -10.45 -132.86
N LEU A 437 -56.67 -11.76 -132.68
CA LEU A 437 -56.63 -12.43 -131.38
C LEU A 437 -55.20 -12.47 -130.79
N ALA A 438 -54.17 -12.63 -131.61
CA ALA A 438 -52.78 -12.54 -131.21
C ALA A 438 -52.42 -11.10 -130.77
N GLY A 439 -52.94 -10.08 -131.48
CA GLY A 439 -52.82 -8.68 -131.09
C GLY A 439 -53.54 -8.35 -129.77
N LEU A 440 -54.70 -8.96 -129.51
CA LEU A 440 -55.39 -8.87 -128.21
C LEU A 440 -54.62 -9.61 -127.10
N LEU A 441 -54.14 -10.82 -127.36
CA LEU A 441 -53.30 -11.59 -126.44
C LEU A 441 -51.99 -10.84 -126.09
N ALA A 442 -51.39 -10.13 -127.05
CA ALA A 442 -50.22 -9.30 -126.82
C ALA A 442 -50.54 -8.07 -125.93
N LYS A 443 -51.71 -7.44 -126.13
CA LYS A 443 -52.20 -6.38 -125.24
C LYS A 443 -52.45 -6.90 -123.83
N GLU A 444 -53.16 -8.01 -123.67
CA GLU A 444 -53.40 -8.65 -122.36
C GLU A 444 -52.10 -9.07 -121.67
N LYS A 445 -51.13 -9.62 -122.41
CA LYS A 445 -49.79 -9.92 -121.86
C LYS A 445 -49.03 -8.68 -121.40
N LYS A 446 -49.14 -7.56 -122.12
CA LYS A 446 -48.54 -6.27 -121.74
C LYS A 446 -49.24 -5.66 -120.52
N LEU A 447 -50.56 -5.73 -120.47
CA LEU A 447 -51.37 -5.30 -119.33
C LEU A 447 -51.07 -6.17 -118.10
N LEU A 448 -50.84 -7.47 -118.28
CA LEU A 448 -50.40 -8.38 -117.23
C LEU A 448 -48.96 -8.11 -116.74
N SER A 449 -48.02 -7.71 -117.61
CA SER A 449 -46.68 -7.27 -117.16
C SER A 449 -46.76 -5.93 -116.42
N GLU A 450 -47.52 -4.97 -116.92
CA GLU A 450 -47.78 -3.70 -116.23
C GLU A 450 -48.44 -3.94 -114.85
N LYS A 451 -49.39 -4.88 -114.75
CA LYS A 451 -50.00 -5.25 -113.45
C LYS A 451 -49.06 -6.02 -112.52
N LYS A 452 -48.06 -6.73 -113.05
CA LYS A 452 -46.98 -7.32 -112.23
C LYS A 452 -45.99 -6.27 -111.74
N GLU A 453 -45.65 -5.28 -112.57
CA GLU A 453 -44.84 -4.12 -112.16
C GLU A 453 -45.59 -3.22 -111.18
N ASP A 454 -46.92 -3.09 -111.31
CA ASP A 454 -47.78 -2.47 -110.30
C ASP A 454 -47.76 -3.27 -109.00
N LEU A 455 -47.91 -4.60 -109.05
CA LEU A 455 -47.83 -5.48 -107.87
C LEU A 455 -46.48 -5.36 -107.18
N TYR A 456 -45.35 -5.58 -107.87
CA TYR A 456 -44.02 -5.44 -107.26
C TYR A 456 -43.76 -4.03 -106.70
N ARG A 457 -44.31 -2.99 -107.34
CA ARG A 457 -44.23 -1.61 -106.83
C ARG A 457 -45.12 -1.38 -105.61
N VAL A 458 -46.27 -2.06 -105.51
CA VAL A 458 -47.13 -2.06 -104.31
C VAL A 458 -46.49 -2.90 -103.19
N GLU A 459 -45.95 -4.08 -103.47
CA GLU A 459 -45.24 -4.97 -102.53
C GLU A 459 -43.98 -4.31 -101.97
N PHE A 460 -43.17 -3.65 -102.81
CA PHE A 460 -42.02 -2.88 -102.35
C PHE A 460 -42.44 -1.69 -101.47
N ASN A 461 -43.53 -1.00 -101.81
CA ASN A 461 -44.07 0.06 -100.96
C ASN A 461 -44.74 -0.50 -99.69
N LEU A 462 -45.30 -1.71 -99.72
CA LEU A 462 -45.85 -2.43 -98.57
C LEU A 462 -44.71 -2.77 -97.61
N GLN A 463 -43.65 -3.45 -98.06
CA GLN A 463 -42.44 -3.72 -97.26
C GLN A 463 -41.83 -2.43 -96.71
N LYS A 464 -41.73 -1.37 -97.51
CA LYS A 464 -41.23 -0.06 -97.07
C LYS A 464 -42.15 0.63 -96.06
N CYS A 465 -43.44 0.36 -96.08
CA CYS A 465 -44.39 0.78 -95.06
C CYS A 465 -44.29 -0.12 -93.82
N GLU A 466 -44.21 -1.45 -93.96
CA GLU A 466 -44.04 -2.42 -92.88
C GLU A 466 -42.76 -2.15 -92.09
N MET A 467 -41.60 -1.96 -92.75
CA MET A 467 -40.36 -1.55 -92.07
C MET A 467 -40.53 -0.23 -91.30
N LYS A 468 -41.27 0.75 -91.83
CA LYS A 468 -41.60 1.98 -91.10
C LYS A 468 -42.57 1.72 -89.94
N LEU A 469 -43.52 0.81 -90.11
CA LEU A 469 -44.55 0.47 -89.13
C LEU A 469 -43.94 -0.32 -87.96
N GLU A 470 -43.01 -1.23 -88.22
CA GLU A 470 -42.22 -1.93 -87.19
C GLU A 470 -41.23 -1.01 -86.48
N ARG A 471 -40.64 -0.03 -87.17
CA ARG A 471 -39.88 1.08 -86.53
C ARG A 471 -40.76 1.94 -85.63
N ILE A 472 -41.97 2.30 -86.07
CA ILE A 472 -42.92 3.12 -85.30
C ILE A 472 -43.56 2.32 -84.14
N ARG A 473 -43.76 1.01 -84.30
CA ARG A 473 -44.13 0.07 -83.21
C ARG A 473 -42.99 -0.19 -82.23
N GLY A 474 -41.75 0.12 -82.60
CA GLY A 474 -40.56 -0.05 -81.76
C GLY A 474 -39.98 -1.48 -81.74
N TYR A 475 -40.33 -2.33 -82.70
CA TYR A 475 -39.76 -3.68 -82.83
C TYR A 475 -38.34 -3.66 -83.43
N GLU A 476 -37.96 -2.61 -84.17
CA GLU A 476 -36.54 -2.26 -84.36
C GLU A 476 -35.99 -1.49 -83.14
N ARG A 477 -35.96 -2.17 -81.99
CA ARG A 477 -34.83 -2.07 -81.06
C ARG A 477 -34.08 -3.38 -81.17
N ASP A 478 -32.74 -3.37 -81.19
CA ASP A 478 -31.99 -4.60 -81.03
C ASP A 478 -32.49 -5.32 -79.78
N LYS A 479 -32.87 -6.60 -79.90
CA LYS A 479 -33.24 -7.40 -78.71
C LYS A 479 -32.12 -7.34 -77.68
N SER A 480 -30.87 -7.39 -78.14
CA SER A 480 -29.68 -7.22 -77.28
C SER A 480 -29.59 -5.83 -76.62
N GLU A 481 -30.05 -4.73 -77.24
CA GLU A 481 -30.16 -3.44 -76.53
C GLU A 481 -31.30 -3.43 -75.51
N ALA A 482 -32.45 -4.02 -75.84
CA ALA A 482 -33.58 -4.11 -74.92
C ALA A 482 -33.23 -4.99 -73.70
N GLU A 483 -32.58 -6.12 -73.93
CA GLU A 483 -32.06 -7.05 -72.92
C GLU A 483 -30.95 -6.40 -72.09
N ARG A 484 -29.98 -5.70 -72.69
CA ARG A 484 -28.97 -4.90 -71.94
C ARG A 484 -29.61 -3.81 -71.10
N LYS A 485 -30.67 -3.16 -71.58
CA LYS A 485 -31.39 -2.12 -70.83
C LYS A 485 -32.24 -2.74 -69.71
N GLN A 486 -32.80 -3.92 -69.93
CA GLN A 486 -33.54 -4.68 -68.92
C GLN A 486 -32.61 -5.22 -67.81
N THR A 487 -31.48 -5.85 -68.16
CA THR A 487 -30.48 -6.28 -67.18
C THR A 487 -29.88 -5.09 -66.43
N LYS A 488 -29.63 -3.96 -67.10
CA LYS A 488 -29.18 -2.74 -66.41
C LYS A 488 -30.25 -2.17 -65.48
N ILE A 489 -31.54 -2.26 -65.82
CA ILE A 489 -32.65 -1.94 -64.91
C ILE A 489 -32.63 -2.89 -63.72
N GLU A 490 -32.50 -4.20 -63.91
CA GLU A 490 -32.48 -5.21 -62.85
C GLU A 490 -31.26 -5.07 -61.91
N GLU A 491 -30.07 -4.78 -62.46
CA GLU A 491 -28.87 -4.41 -61.69
C GLU A 491 -29.11 -3.14 -60.86
N LEU A 492 -29.68 -2.08 -61.46
CA LEU A 492 -29.99 -0.84 -60.74
C LEU A 492 -31.09 -1.06 -59.69
N GLN A 493 -32.05 -1.95 -59.94
CA GLN A 493 -33.08 -2.36 -58.99
C GLN A 493 -32.46 -3.13 -57.81
N ALA A 494 -31.51 -4.03 -58.07
CA ALA A 494 -30.76 -4.77 -57.05
C ALA A 494 -29.91 -3.81 -56.20
N VAL A 495 -29.15 -2.91 -56.81
CA VAL A 495 -28.38 -1.87 -56.10
C VAL A 495 -29.32 -0.95 -55.31
N LEU A 496 -30.48 -0.58 -55.83
CA LEU A 496 -31.48 0.21 -55.09
C LEU A 496 -32.03 -0.56 -53.88
N ASN A 497 -32.25 -1.87 -54.01
CA ASN A 497 -32.69 -2.75 -52.92
C ASN A 497 -31.59 -2.88 -51.84
N GLU A 498 -30.32 -3.01 -52.21
CA GLU A 498 -29.19 -3.01 -51.25
C GLU A 498 -29.02 -1.65 -50.57
N ARG A 499 -29.13 -0.54 -51.31
CA ARG A 499 -29.01 0.82 -50.76
C ARG A 499 -30.19 1.17 -49.85
N THR A 500 -31.40 0.68 -50.13
CA THR A 500 -32.54 0.83 -49.22
C THR A 500 -32.49 -0.13 -48.03
N ALA A 501 -31.91 -1.34 -48.17
CA ALA A 501 -31.68 -2.25 -47.05
C ALA A 501 -30.61 -1.71 -46.08
N THR A 502 -29.49 -1.20 -46.60
CA THR A 502 -28.44 -0.55 -45.80
C THR A 502 -28.92 0.75 -45.18
N SER A 503 -29.73 1.55 -45.88
CA SER A 503 -30.40 2.73 -45.29
C SER A 503 -31.33 2.35 -44.13
N LYS A 504 -32.18 1.32 -44.27
CA LYS A 504 -33.02 0.80 -43.17
C LYS A 504 -32.19 0.28 -41.99
N LEU A 505 -31.06 -0.38 -42.25
CA LEU A 505 -30.15 -0.84 -41.19
C LEU A 505 -29.55 0.34 -40.40
N LEU A 506 -29.08 1.38 -41.09
CA LEU A 506 -28.58 2.61 -40.47
C LEU A 506 -29.68 3.34 -39.68
N GLN A 507 -30.90 3.41 -40.23
CA GLN A 507 -32.04 4.03 -39.56
C GLN A 507 -32.44 3.28 -38.27
N ASN A 508 -32.39 1.94 -38.29
CA ASN A 508 -32.59 1.11 -37.08
C ASN A 508 -31.45 1.30 -36.05
N GLN A 509 -30.20 1.45 -36.50
CA GLN A 509 -29.06 1.75 -35.62
C GLN A 509 -29.21 3.13 -34.96
N ILE A 510 -29.62 4.16 -35.72
CA ILE A 510 -29.92 5.49 -35.20
C ILE A 510 -31.04 5.42 -34.14
N ALA A 511 -32.16 4.75 -34.44
CA ALA A 511 -33.26 4.58 -33.48
C ALA A 511 -32.84 3.84 -32.19
N SER A 512 -31.91 2.88 -32.28
CA SER A 512 -31.32 2.22 -31.12
C SER A 512 -30.44 3.18 -30.30
N LEU A 513 -29.58 3.96 -30.97
CA LEU A 513 -28.72 4.95 -30.31
C LEU A 513 -29.55 6.05 -29.65
N GLU A 514 -30.60 6.56 -30.29
CA GLU A 514 -31.55 7.50 -29.69
C GLU A 514 -32.29 6.92 -28.48
N HIS A 515 -32.59 5.63 -28.49
CA HIS A 515 -33.23 4.94 -27.37
C HIS A 515 -32.27 4.75 -26.19
N ASP A 516 -31.01 4.39 -26.46
CA ASP A 516 -29.98 4.23 -25.44
C ASP A 516 -29.49 5.59 -24.89
N MET A 517 -29.44 6.64 -25.72
CA MET A 517 -29.27 8.03 -25.26
C MET A 517 -30.40 8.44 -24.31
N ARG A 518 -31.67 8.18 -24.65
CA ARG A 518 -32.81 8.48 -23.77
C ARG A 518 -32.76 7.71 -22.45
N LYS A 519 -32.36 6.42 -22.48
CA LYS A 519 -32.08 5.66 -21.23
C LYS A 519 -30.99 6.34 -20.41
N MET A 520 -29.86 6.68 -21.03
CA MET A 520 -28.72 7.26 -20.32
C MET A 520 -29.06 8.62 -19.71
N SER A 521 -29.79 9.48 -20.42
CA SER A 521 -30.32 10.73 -19.86
C SER A 521 -31.30 10.50 -18.69
N SER A 522 -32.14 9.47 -18.76
CA SER A 522 -33.03 9.10 -17.64
C SER A 522 -32.24 8.57 -16.44
N CYS A 523 -31.20 7.77 -16.65
CA CYS A 523 -30.31 7.32 -15.57
C CYS A 523 -29.61 8.51 -14.91
N LEU A 524 -29.04 9.43 -15.70
CA LEU A 524 -28.38 10.64 -15.21
C LEU A 524 -29.35 11.56 -14.43
N SER A 525 -30.63 11.63 -14.83
CA SER A 525 -31.66 12.34 -14.07
C SER A 525 -31.91 11.67 -12.71
N ASN A 526 -32.08 10.34 -12.69
CA ASN A 526 -32.31 9.58 -11.46
C ASN A 526 -31.10 9.67 -10.51
N GLU A 527 -29.88 9.64 -11.05
CA GLU A 527 -28.62 9.82 -10.30
C GLU A 527 -28.50 11.25 -9.75
N ASN A 528 -28.96 12.28 -10.49
CA ASN A 528 -29.01 13.65 -9.96
C ASN A 528 -30.04 13.80 -8.84
N ASP A 529 -31.24 13.25 -9.00
CA ASP A 529 -32.26 13.18 -7.95
C ASP A 529 -31.73 12.51 -6.68
N GLU A 530 -30.98 11.41 -6.81
CA GLU A 530 -30.35 10.73 -5.67
C GLU A 530 -29.23 11.57 -5.06
N LEU A 531 -28.39 12.23 -5.86
CA LEU A 531 -27.39 13.19 -5.38
C LEU A 531 -28.02 14.36 -4.61
N GLU A 532 -29.19 14.86 -5.03
CA GLU A 532 -29.92 15.90 -4.31
C GLU A 532 -30.54 15.38 -3.01
N ARG A 533 -31.15 14.20 -2.99
CA ARG A 533 -31.60 13.53 -1.76
C ARG A 533 -30.44 13.32 -0.78
N LEU A 534 -29.26 12.91 -1.26
CA LEU A 534 -28.05 12.74 -0.46
C LEU A 534 -27.46 14.07 0.04
N ARG A 535 -27.53 15.16 -0.75
CA ARG A 535 -27.16 16.51 -0.32
C ARG A 535 -28.06 17.00 0.81
N SER A 536 -29.38 16.83 0.70
CA SER A 536 -30.33 17.17 1.77
C SER A 536 -30.08 16.35 3.03
N LYS A 537 -29.99 15.02 2.91
CA LYS A 537 -29.69 14.13 4.06
C LYS A 537 -28.35 14.45 4.73
N LYS A 538 -27.33 14.87 3.96
CA LYS A 538 -26.07 15.37 4.52
C LYS A 538 -26.28 16.66 5.32
N GLN A 539 -27.09 17.59 4.81
CA GLN A 539 -27.40 18.84 5.52
C GLN A 539 -28.17 18.58 6.82
N ASP A 540 -29.16 17.67 6.80
CA ASP A 540 -29.91 17.26 8.00
C ASP A 540 -28.97 16.64 9.06
N LEU A 541 -28.05 15.77 8.64
CA LEU A 541 -27.04 15.18 9.53
C LEU A 541 -26.07 16.23 10.09
N LEU A 542 -25.67 17.25 9.31
CA LEU A 542 -24.84 18.36 9.81
C LEU A 542 -25.59 19.21 10.84
N LEU A 543 -26.88 19.47 10.64
CA LEU A 543 -27.72 20.18 11.61
C LEU A 543 -27.94 19.37 12.90
N LEU A 544 -28.10 18.04 12.79
CA LEU A 544 -28.16 17.14 13.94
C LEU A 544 -26.84 17.08 14.72
N LEU A 545 -25.70 17.13 14.03
CA LEU A 545 -24.36 17.17 14.64
C LEU A 545 -24.11 18.49 15.36
N ASP A 546 -24.39 19.64 14.73
CA ASP A 546 -24.29 20.97 15.35
C ASP A 546 -25.22 21.11 16.57
N GLY A 547 -26.46 20.64 16.45
CA GLY A 547 -27.40 20.55 17.57
C GLY A 547 -26.95 19.57 18.66
N GLY A 548 -26.18 18.53 18.31
CA GLY A 548 -25.50 17.63 19.26
C GLY A 548 -24.36 18.33 19.99
N GLU A 549 -23.48 19.01 19.26
CA GLU A 549 -22.31 19.72 19.79
C GLU A 549 -22.70 20.86 20.73
N LYS A 550 -23.75 21.62 20.39
CA LYS A 550 -24.33 22.67 21.25
C LYS A 550 -24.91 22.10 22.56
N ARG A 551 -25.55 20.93 22.51
CA ARG A 551 -26.02 20.21 23.71
C ARG A 551 -24.87 19.64 24.54
N LEU A 552 -23.80 19.16 23.89
CA LEU A 552 -22.59 18.70 24.58
C LEU A 552 -21.88 19.85 25.30
N LYS A 553 -21.66 20.98 24.62
CA LYS A 553 -21.02 22.18 25.21
C LYS A 553 -21.81 22.73 26.41
N THR A 554 -23.13 22.82 26.29
CA THR A 554 -23.98 23.25 27.42
C THR A 554 -24.04 22.23 28.56
N ALA A 555 -23.86 20.94 28.30
CA ALA A 555 -23.68 19.92 29.34
C ALA A 555 -22.28 19.99 30.00
N GLN A 556 -21.23 20.29 29.23
CA GLN A 556 -19.86 20.48 29.73
C GLN A 556 -19.80 21.67 30.69
N SER A 557 -20.29 22.85 30.30
CA SER A 557 -20.30 24.03 31.19
C SER A 557 -21.12 23.80 32.46
N ARG A 558 -22.27 23.10 32.38
CA ARG A 558 -23.03 22.70 33.57
C ARG A 558 -22.28 21.73 34.48
N ASN A 559 -21.47 20.82 33.92
CA ASN A 559 -20.62 19.94 34.71
C ASN A 559 -19.47 20.73 35.38
N GLU A 560 -18.87 21.69 34.68
CA GLU A 560 -17.85 22.60 35.22
C GLU A 560 -18.43 23.45 36.37
N GLU A 561 -19.63 24.02 36.18
CA GLU A 561 -20.41 24.70 37.23
C GLU A 561 -20.62 23.81 38.47
N ARG A 562 -21.10 22.57 38.28
CA ARG A 562 -21.29 21.60 39.38
C ARG A 562 -19.98 21.22 40.08
N GLN A 563 -18.88 21.09 39.35
CA GLN A 563 -17.57 20.84 39.95
C GLN A 563 -17.07 22.03 40.77
N VAL A 564 -17.35 23.27 40.35
CA VAL A 564 -17.06 24.47 41.15
C VAL A 564 -17.94 24.52 42.41
N GLU A 565 -19.25 24.27 42.30
CA GLU A 565 -20.14 24.15 43.46
C GLU A 565 -19.67 23.07 44.44
N GLU A 566 -19.30 21.89 43.95
CA GLU A 566 -18.83 20.79 44.80
C GLU A 566 -17.53 21.17 45.53
N ASN A 567 -16.56 21.78 44.83
CA ASN A 567 -15.33 22.27 45.45
C ASN A 567 -15.61 23.35 46.52
N ILE A 568 -16.56 24.26 46.28
CA ILE A 568 -17.02 25.25 47.29
C ILE A 568 -17.63 24.54 48.50
N MET A 569 -18.42 23.48 48.29
CA MET A 569 -19.00 22.70 49.38
C MET A 569 -17.95 21.90 50.16
N ARG A 570 -16.96 21.28 49.49
CA ARG A 570 -15.81 20.65 50.17
C ARG A 570 -15.02 21.66 51.01
N LEU A 571 -14.77 22.87 50.49
CA LEU A 571 -14.10 23.94 51.25
C LEU A 571 -14.90 24.38 52.48
N ARG A 572 -16.24 24.44 52.40
CA ARG A 572 -17.12 24.69 53.54
C ARG A 572 -17.08 23.57 54.57
N VAL A 573 -17.11 22.31 54.13
CA VAL A 573 -16.95 21.13 55.01
C VAL A 573 -15.61 21.22 55.75
N SER A 574 -14.49 21.42 55.05
CA SER A 574 -13.18 21.56 55.70
C SER A 574 -12.96 22.88 56.44
N GLN A 575 -13.87 23.84 56.38
CA GLN A 575 -13.95 24.93 57.35
C GLN A 575 -14.67 24.49 58.63
N LEU A 576 -15.81 23.79 58.50
CA LEU A 576 -16.58 23.25 59.62
C LEU A 576 -15.80 22.16 60.40
N GLU A 577 -15.05 21.29 59.71
CA GLU A 577 -14.14 20.31 60.32
C GLU A 577 -13.10 21.01 61.20
N ARG A 578 -12.41 22.02 60.69
CA ARG A 578 -11.44 22.83 61.46
C ARG A 578 -12.09 23.59 62.62
N MET A 579 -13.31 24.10 62.44
CA MET A 579 -14.07 24.72 63.54
C MET A 579 -14.45 23.69 64.62
N THR A 580 -14.77 22.47 64.23
CA THR A 580 -15.11 21.36 65.14
C THR A 580 -13.87 20.90 65.91
N LEU A 581 -12.73 20.74 65.24
CA LEU A 581 -11.43 20.44 65.87
C LEU A 581 -11.03 21.53 66.88
N ASN A 582 -11.12 22.81 66.49
CA ASN A 582 -10.88 23.95 67.39
C ASN A 582 -11.84 24.01 68.59
N VAL A 583 -12.98 23.28 68.56
CA VAL A 583 -13.90 23.13 69.69
C VAL A 583 -13.55 21.89 70.51
N SER A 584 -13.22 20.75 69.90
CA SER A 584 -12.76 19.56 70.63
C SER A 584 -11.48 19.81 71.39
N ASP A 585 -10.53 20.57 70.83
CA ASP A 585 -9.26 20.92 71.49
C ASP A 585 -9.52 21.78 72.74
N LYS A 586 -10.46 22.74 72.65
CA LYS A 586 -10.88 23.56 73.80
C LYS A 586 -11.61 22.75 74.86
N VAL A 587 -12.45 21.80 74.46
CA VAL A 587 -13.15 20.89 75.40
C VAL A 587 -12.13 19.97 76.09
N TYR A 588 -11.13 19.46 75.36
CA TYR A 588 -10.04 18.66 75.89
C TYR A 588 -9.18 19.45 76.88
N ASP A 589 -8.79 20.69 76.55
CA ASP A 589 -8.06 21.56 77.48
C ASP A 589 -8.91 21.88 78.74
N LEU A 590 -10.20 22.17 78.59
CA LEU A 590 -11.10 22.41 79.73
C LEU A 590 -11.23 21.17 80.63
N GLU A 591 -11.36 19.96 80.07
CA GLU A 591 -11.42 18.72 80.84
C GLU A 591 -10.08 18.40 81.51
N LYS A 592 -8.96 18.69 80.85
CA LYS A 592 -7.60 18.61 81.43
C LYS A 592 -7.42 19.58 82.60
N TYR A 593 -7.90 20.82 82.48
CA TYR A 593 -7.92 21.77 83.61
C TYR A 593 -8.85 21.30 84.73
N ARG A 594 -10.03 20.74 84.40
CA ARG A 594 -10.97 20.16 85.38
C ARG A 594 -10.31 19.04 86.19
N LEU A 595 -9.65 18.10 85.52
CA LEU A 595 -8.93 16.98 86.15
C LEU A 595 -7.74 17.46 86.99
N HIS A 596 -7.00 18.48 86.53
CA HIS A 596 -5.87 19.03 87.30
C HIS A 596 -6.34 19.75 88.57
N LEU A 597 -7.44 20.51 88.50
CA LEU A 597 -8.10 21.11 89.67
C LEU A 597 -8.65 20.03 90.62
N GLU A 598 -9.26 18.96 90.09
CA GLU A 598 -9.77 17.85 90.89
C GLU A 598 -8.63 17.10 91.62
N ALA A 599 -7.47 16.93 90.99
CA ALA A 599 -6.27 16.38 91.60
C ALA A 599 -5.74 17.29 92.72
N ALA A 600 -5.54 18.59 92.45
CA ALA A 600 -5.06 19.56 93.43
C ALA A 600 -5.99 19.68 94.65
N LEU A 601 -7.32 19.57 94.44
CA LEU A 601 -8.30 19.53 95.54
C LEU A 601 -8.20 18.25 96.38
N LYS A 602 -7.92 17.09 95.77
CA LYS A 602 -7.68 15.82 96.49
C LYS A 602 -6.38 15.84 97.28
N GLU A 603 -5.31 16.38 96.71
CA GLU A 603 -4.03 16.62 97.40
C GLU A 603 -4.25 17.55 98.60
N ARG A 604 -4.93 18.69 98.41
CA ARG A 604 -5.24 19.63 99.49
C ARG A 604 -6.11 19.01 100.60
N ALA A 605 -7.05 18.13 100.25
CA ALA A 605 -7.83 17.37 101.23
C ALA A 605 -6.98 16.36 102.02
N ALA A 606 -6.01 15.71 101.36
CA ALA A 606 -5.05 14.81 102.02
C ALA A 606 -4.08 15.57 102.94
N GLU A 607 -3.56 16.73 102.52
CA GLU A 607 -2.75 17.62 103.37
C GLU A 607 -3.52 17.99 104.65
N ILE A 608 -4.78 18.42 104.51
CA ILE A 608 -5.64 18.80 105.65
C ILE A 608 -5.93 17.58 106.55
N ALA A 609 -6.10 16.39 105.99
CA ALA A 609 -6.27 15.16 106.76
C ALA A 609 -5.02 14.85 107.61
N VAL A 610 -3.83 14.88 107.00
CA VAL A 610 -2.55 14.65 107.70
C VAL A 610 -2.30 15.72 108.76
N GLN A 611 -2.58 16.99 108.48
CA GLN A 611 -2.48 18.07 109.49
C GLN A 611 -3.46 17.85 110.66
N LYS A 612 -4.68 17.40 110.38
CA LYS A 612 -5.69 17.07 111.41
C LYS A 612 -5.26 15.88 112.27
N GLU A 613 -4.67 14.84 111.67
CA GLU A 613 -4.10 13.70 112.40
C GLU A 613 -2.90 14.12 113.24
N ALA A 614 -2.00 14.94 112.72
CA ALA A 614 -0.87 15.50 113.46
C ALA A 614 -1.33 16.32 114.68
N LEU A 615 -2.39 17.13 114.55
CA LEU A 615 -3.00 17.85 115.67
C LEU A 615 -3.65 16.91 116.70
N VAL A 616 -4.25 15.79 116.29
CA VAL A 616 -4.76 14.75 117.20
C VAL A 616 -3.62 14.04 117.94
N VAL A 617 -2.50 13.78 117.26
CA VAL A 617 -1.28 13.23 117.89
C VAL A 617 -0.67 14.23 118.87
N GLN A 618 -0.52 15.51 118.51
CA GLN A 618 -0.07 16.57 119.43
C GLN A 618 -0.98 16.69 120.65
N LYS A 619 -2.31 16.63 120.48
CA LYS A 619 -3.27 16.61 121.61
C LYS A 619 -3.07 15.39 122.52
N ARG A 620 -2.75 14.22 121.97
CA ARG A 620 -2.40 13.03 122.77
C ARG A 620 -1.06 13.20 123.50
N ILE A 621 -0.05 13.74 122.84
CA ILE A 621 1.26 14.03 123.44
C ILE A 621 1.11 15.02 124.60
N ALA A 622 0.47 16.17 124.38
CA ALA A 622 0.23 17.17 125.43
C ALA A 622 -0.60 16.59 126.60
N SER A 623 -1.54 15.68 126.34
CA SER A 623 -2.28 14.98 127.40
C SER A 623 -1.37 14.04 128.22
N ASN A 624 -0.45 13.35 127.56
CA ASN A 624 0.55 12.49 128.21
C ASN A 624 1.55 13.34 129.00
N GLU A 625 2.11 14.41 128.42
CA GLU A 625 2.96 15.39 129.11
C GLU A 625 2.26 16.00 130.33
N CYS A 626 0.96 16.32 130.25
CA CYS A 626 0.19 16.75 131.42
C CYS A 626 0.10 15.65 132.49
N SER A 627 0.01 14.37 132.11
CA SER A 627 0.03 13.26 133.08
C SER A 627 1.43 13.02 133.68
N GLU A 628 2.49 13.15 132.88
CA GLU A 628 3.88 13.04 133.30
C GLU A 628 4.29 14.21 134.20
N GLN A 629 3.92 15.45 133.87
CA GLN A 629 4.11 16.60 134.76
C GLN A 629 3.34 16.44 136.08
N ARG A 630 2.13 15.85 136.07
CA ARG A 630 1.43 15.50 137.33
C ARG A 630 2.20 14.46 138.14
N ALA A 631 2.74 13.43 137.51
CA ALA A 631 3.61 12.45 138.16
C ALA A 631 4.88 13.12 138.71
N ALA A 632 5.60 13.91 137.91
CA ALA A 632 6.79 14.66 138.30
C ALA A 632 6.51 15.71 139.40
N ILE A 633 5.29 16.27 139.48
CA ILE A 633 4.87 17.11 140.62
C ILE A 633 4.70 16.26 141.89
N THR A 634 4.14 15.04 141.82
CA THR A 634 4.08 14.13 142.97
C THR A 634 5.48 13.63 143.38
N GLU A 635 6.33 13.32 142.42
CA GLU A 635 7.72 12.92 142.62
C GLU A 635 8.52 14.07 143.24
N ARG A 636 8.44 15.30 142.71
CA ARG A 636 9.10 16.48 143.31
C ARG A 636 8.53 16.84 144.67
N LYS A 637 7.23 16.62 144.95
CA LYS A 637 6.68 16.68 146.32
C LYS A 637 7.21 15.59 147.25
N SER A 638 7.78 14.50 146.74
CA SER A 638 8.56 13.54 147.54
C SER A 638 10.04 13.94 147.63
N ARG A 639 10.63 14.45 146.55
CA ARG A 639 12.04 14.85 146.46
C ARG A 639 12.34 16.12 147.24
N ILE A 640 11.40 17.04 147.38
CA ILE A 640 11.49 18.18 148.31
C ILE A 640 11.57 17.67 149.75
N ARG A 641 10.69 16.73 150.15
CA ARG A 641 10.77 16.10 151.48
C ARG A 641 12.10 15.38 151.71
N GLN A 642 12.63 14.69 150.70
CA GLN A 642 13.98 14.09 150.76
C GLN A 642 15.11 15.13 150.80
N LEU A 643 14.97 16.26 150.08
CA LEU A 643 15.99 17.31 149.98
C LEU A 643 15.97 18.27 151.16
N GLN A 644 14.88 18.40 151.91
CA GLN A 644 14.90 18.99 153.25
C GLN A 644 15.81 18.12 154.14
N VAL A 645 15.48 16.84 154.32
CA VAL A 645 16.29 15.86 155.07
C VAL A 645 17.77 15.79 154.60
N ARG A 646 18.05 15.97 153.30
CA ARG A 646 19.41 16.02 152.75
C ARG A 646 20.11 17.38 152.86
N TYR A 647 19.40 18.49 152.86
CA TYR A 647 19.99 19.83 153.08
C TYR A 647 20.39 19.98 154.55
N ASP A 648 19.50 19.53 155.45
CA ASP A 648 19.73 19.40 156.89
C ASP A 648 20.93 18.49 157.24
N SER A 649 21.34 17.62 156.30
CA SER A 649 22.51 16.72 156.45
C SER A 649 23.75 17.17 155.66
N GLY A 650 23.57 17.78 154.48
CA GLY A 650 24.65 18.01 153.50
C GLY A 650 25.48 19.27 153.77
N LEU A 651 24.87 20.28 154.40
CA LEU A 651 25.56 21.52 154.82
C LEU A 651 26.69 21.29 155.84
N ALA A 652 26.78 20.09 156.41
CA ALA A 652 27.76 19.72 157.43
C ALA A 652 29.03 19.02 156.91
N THR A 653 29.22 18.83 155.59
CA THR A 653 30.03 17.69 155.09
C THR A 653 31.27 17.96 154.23
N LEU A 654 31.44 19.12 153.56
CA LEU A 654 32.54 19.34 152.61
C LEU A 654 32.99 20.81 152.46
N GLY A 655 34.17 21.00 151.86
CA GLY A 655 34.79 22.28 151.51
C GLY A 655 35.53 22.25 150.16
N SER A 656 36.41 23.22 149.93
CA SER A 656 36.92 23.60 148.60
C SER A 656 38.27 23.00 148.16
N THR A 657 38.60 23.20 146.89
CA THR A 657 39.79 22.72 146.14
C THR A 657 41.07 23.54 146.36
N PRO A 658 42.24 22.95 146.06
CA PRO A 658 43.50 23.66 145.78
C PRO A 658 44.01 23.38 144.34
N ASP A 659 43.88 24.23 143.32
CA ASP A 659 43.33 25.60 143.25
C ASP A 659 42.27 25.81 142.14
N GLY A 660 42.04 24.82 141.25
CA GLY A 660 40.86 24.75 140.36
C GLY A 660 41.09 24.64 138.83
N LEU A 661 40.49 23.60 138.21
CA LEU A 661 40.22 23.35 136.77
C LEU A 661 41.36 22.76 135.84
N PRO A 662 41.05 22.05 134.70
CA PRO A 662 41.92 20.98 134.11
C PRO A 662 42.05 20.89 132.53
N MET A 663 42.56 19.74 131.98
CA MET A 663 42.65 19.24 130.53
C MET A 663 43.97 19.56 129.72
N SER A 664 44.41 18.97 128.56
CA SER A 664 43.86 18.08 127.47
C SER A 664 44.94 17.25 126.64
N THR A 665 44.68 16.78 125.39
CA THR A 665 45.38 15.67 124.62
C THR A 665 45.66 15.92 123.09
N ALA A 666 46.66 15.28 122.41
CA ALA A 666 46.71 14.98 120.94
C ALA A 666 47.98 14.22 120.38
N TYR A 667 47.85 13.26 119.42
CA TYR A 667 48.92 12.82 118.44
C TYR A 667 48.45 11.89 117.27
N MET A 668 47.80 12.39 116.20
CA MET A 668 47.45 11.56 114.99
C MET A 668 48.34 11.90 113.78
N LYS A 669 49.22 11.00 113.26
CA LYS A 669 50.18 11.43 112.20
C LYS A 669 50.91 10.45 111.23
N ILE A 670 50.72 9.12 111.21
CA ILE A 670 51.77 8.19 110.68
C ILE A 670 51.55 7.51 109.29
N GLN A 671 50.41 7.65 108.62
CA GLN A 671 49.93 6.68 107.59
C GLN A 671 50.63 6.61 106.19
N SER A 672 51.54 7.50 105.80
CA SER A 672 51.72 7.88 104.37
C SER A 672 52.93 7.31 103.59
N ALA A 673 53.22 5.99 103.61
CA ALA A 673 54.58 5.49 103.27
C ALA A 673 54.81 4.51 102.08
N GLN A 674 53.83 3.77 101.54
CA GLN A 674 54.14 2.43 100.96
C GLN A 674 54.15 2.23 99.42
N GLU A 675 53.64 3.11 98.57
CA GLU A 675 53.20 2.72 97.20
C GLU A 675 54.27 2.53 96.09
N ARG A 676 55.56 2.85 96.32
CA ARG A 676 56.51 3.14 95.22
C ARG A 676 57.16 1.96 94.46
N TYR A 677 56.80 0.70 94.72
CA TYR A 677 57.64 -0.45 94.35
C TYR A 677 57.39 -1.06 92.94
N LEU A 678 56.17 -1.03 92.42
CA LEU A 678 55.67 -2.04 91.45
C LEU A 678 55.99 -1.85 89.96
N LEU A 679 56.75 -0.82 89.54
CA LEU A 679 56.75 -0.35 88.13
C LEU A 679 57.89 -0.85 87.22
N ARG A 680 58.83 -1.70 87.70
CA ARG A 680 60.13 -1.90 87.01
C ARG A 680 60.29 -3.15 86.13
N GLU A 681 59.39 -4.12 86.20
CA GLU A 681 59.63 -5.52 85.74
C GLU A 681 59.27 -5.80 84.25
N ARG A 682 59.05 -4.77 83.42
CA ARG A 682 58.45 -4.93 82.08
C ARG A 682 59.36 -4.67 80.87
N GLY A 683 60.61 -4.27 81.06
CA GLY A 683 61.51 -3.87 79.96
C GLY A 683 62.08 -5.03 79.14
N ASP A 684 62.72 -5.98 79.81
CA ASP A 684 63.83 -6.78 79.26
C ASP A 684 63.46 -7.87 78.23
N LYS A 685 62.22 -7.88 77.71
CA LYS A 685 61.68 -8.97 76.86
C LYS A 685 61.57 -8.66 75.37
N LEU A 686 62.04 -7.50 74.91
CA LEU A 686 61.88 -7.06 73.51
C LEU A 686 63.13 -7.21 72.63
N ASP A 687 64.34 -7.07 73.20
CA ASP A 687 65.57 -6.98 72.40
C ASP A 687 66.00 -8.31 71.74
N GLU A 688 65.65 -9.46 72.35
CA GLU A 688 66.02 -10.81 71.86
C GLU A 688 65.30 -11.24 70.55
N ALA A 689 64.39 -10.40 70.04
CA ALA A 689 63.73 -10.62 68.75
C ALA A 689 64.60 -10.21 67.54
N ILE A 690 65.43 -9.17 67.68
CA ILE A 690 65.98 -8.42 66.53
C ILE A 690 67.13 -9.17 65.84
N GLY A 691 68.01 -9.84 66.60
CA GLY A 691 69.24 -10.43 66.07
C GLY A 691 69.07 -11.60 65.07
N ARG A 692 67.84 -12.10 64.85
CA ARG A 692 67.59 -13.23 63.94
C ARG A 692 67.31 -12.82 62.48
N THR A 693 66.81 -11.62 62.22
CA THR A 693 66.34 -11.23 60.88
C THR A 693 67.46 -10.80 59.91
N GLU A 694 68.65 -10.45 60.40
CA GLU A 694 69.72 -9.93 59.54
C GLU A 694 70.46 -11.02 58.74
N GLN A 695 70.54 -12.24 59.27
CA GLN A 695 71.33 -13.31 58.66
C GLN A 695 70.64 -13.92 57.43
N GLU A 696 69.32 -13.88 57.36
CA GLU A 696 68.52 -14.40 56.24
C GLU A 696 68.75 -13.57 54.96
N ILE A 697 68.93 -12.24 55.09
CA ILE A 697 69.02 -11.29 53.97
C ILE A 697 70.14 -11.65 52.99
N ARG A 698 71.35 -11.97 53.49
CA ARG A 698 72.52 -12.27 52.64
C ARG A 698 72.37 -13.55 51.80
N SER A 699 71.45 -14.44 52.17
CA SER A 699 71.21 -15.69 51.41
C SER A 699 70.40 -15.45 50.13
N MET A 700 69.58 -14.40 50.10
CA MET A 700 68.64 -14.15 49.00
C MET A 700 69.33 -13.53 47.76
N GLU A 701 70.34 -12.69 47.95
CA GLU A 701 70.99 -11.94 46.85
C GLU A 701 71.67 -12.84 45.81
N ASN A 702 72.37 -13.90 46.23
CA ASN A 702 73.05 -14.82 45.30
C ASN A 702 72.06 -15.59 44.42
N THR A 703 70.93 -16.01 45.00
CA THR A 703 69.88 -16.76 44.29
C THR A 703 69.26 -15.90 43.18
N LEU A 704 69.04 -14.62 43.45
CA LEU A 704 68.45 -13.64 42.52
C LEU A 704 69.31 -13.46 41.25
N ARG A 705 70.63 -13.60 41.35
CA ARG A 705 71.55 -13.44 40.21
C ARG A 705 71.44 -14.53 39.15
N VAL A 706 71.19 -15.78 39.55
CA VAL A 706 71.01 -16.91 38.61
C VAL A 706 69.67 -16.81 37.89
N VAL A 707 68.62 -16.36 38.60
CA VAL A 707 67.27 -16.19 38.03
C VAL A 707 67.27 -15.21 36.86
N ASN A 708 67.94 -14.05 36.99
CA ASN A 708 67.91 -13.00 35.97
C ASN A 708 68.46 -13.45 34.60
N VAL A 709 69.64 -14.09 34.58
CA VAL A 709 70.30 -14.54 33.33
C VAL A 709 69.43 -15.55 32.54
N CYS A 710 68.63 -16.34 33.25
CA CYS A 710 67.71 -17.31 32.63
C CYS A 710 66.43 -16.62 32.12
N ASN A 711 66.00 -15.55 32.77
CA ASN A 711 64.82 -14.75 32.42
C ASN A 711 65.01 -14.00 31.09
N ASP A 712 66.22 -13.50 30.84
CA ASP A 712 66.55 -12.80 29.59
C ASP A 712 66.48 -13.76 28.38
N LYS A 713 67.06 -14.97 28.46
CA LYS A 713 66.95 -16.00 27.41
C LYS A 713 65.52 -16.52 27.21
N TYR A 714 64.67 -16.42 28.24
CA TYR A 714 63.24 -16.73 28.16
C TYR A 714 62.44 -15.68 27.36
N ARG A 715 62.93 -14.42 27.33
CA ARG A 715 62.33 -13.31 26.57
C ARG A 715 62.58 -13.39 25.07
N ASP A 716 63.79 -13.72 24.66
CA ASP A 716 64.17 -13.75 23.24
C ASP A 716 63.33 -14.80 22.47
N ASN A 717 63.06 -15.94 23.11
CA ASN A 717 62.21 -17.03 22.59
C ASN A 717 60.70 -16.66 22.45
N LEU A 718 60.27 -15.48 22.92
CA LEU A 718 58.87 -15.03 22.82
C LEU A 718 58.64 -14.01 21.68
N THR A 719 59.67 -13.62 20.92
CA THR A 719 59.60 -12.47 20.00
C THR A 719 59.83 -12.86 18.54
N ALA A 720 58.84 -13.49 17.89
CA ALA A 720 58.90 -13.85 16.47
C ALA A 720 57.53 -13.82 15.78
N VAL A 721 57.13 -12.65 15.24
CA VAL A 721 56.04 -12.47 14.26
C VAL A 721 56.46 -11.38 13.26
N ASP A 722 56.22 -11.62 11.97
CA ASP A 722 56.63 -10.72 10.87
C ASP A 722 55.63 -9.56 10.65
N GLN A 723 56.10 -8.43 10.10
CA GLN A 723 55.40 -7.13 10.23
C GLN A 723 54.42 -6.77 9.10
N ASP A 724 54.46 -7.44 7.94
CA ASP A 724 53.66 -7.08 6.75
C ASP A 724 52.55 -8.11 6.39
N ALA A 725 52.08 -8.90 7.36
CA ALA A 725 50.91 -9.76 7.19
C ALA A 725 49.60 -8.96 7.03
N PRO A 726 48.58 -9.44 6.28
CA PRO A 726 47.28 -8.76 6.17
C PRO A 726 46.59 -8.61 7.54
N GLU A 727 46.88 -9.52 8.46
CA GLU A 727 46.44 -9.47 9.86
C GLU A 727 46.92 -8.19 10.58
N TRP A 728 48.09 -7.64 10.22
CA TRP A 728 48.58 -6.37 10.79
C TRP A 728 47.71 -5.18 10.39
N THR A 729 47.11 -5.20 9.19
CA THR A 729 46.23 -4.10 8.73
C THR A 729 44.85 -4.15 9.39
N GLU A 730 44.30 -5.35 9.60
CA GLU A 730 43.10 -5.54 10.43
C GLU A 730 43.39 -5.19 11.89
N GLN A 731 44.52 -5.63 12.44
CA GLN A 731 44.92 -5.26 13.80
C GLN A 731 45.16 -3.76 13.95
N ARG A 732 45.70 -3.06 12.94
CA ARG A 732 45.80 -1.59 12.94
C ARG A 732 44.42 -0.93 12.94
N ARG A 733 43.45 -1.45 12.18
CA ARG A 733 42.05 -0.96 12.16
C ARG A 733 41.34 -1.22 13.49
N LEU A 734 41.53 -2.40 14.07
CA LEU A 734 40.98 -2.79 15.37
C LEU A 734 41.65 -2.02 16.50
N ASP A 735 42.95 -1.76 16.45
CA ASP A 735 43.66 -0.89 17.37
C ASP A 735 43.20 0.56 17.24
N GLU A 736 42.90 1.07 16.04
CA GLU A 736 42.30 2.40 15.88
C GLU A 736 40.95 2.45 16.60
N GLN A 737 40.08 1.47 16.38
CA GLN A 737 38.80 1.35 17.08
C GLN A 737 38.97 1.11 18.60
N MET A 738 40.03 0.43 19.02
CA MET A 738 40.36 0.19 20.42
C MET A 738 40.95 1.43 21.09
N ARG A 739 41.73 2.26 20.38
CA ARG A 739 42.20 3.58 20.84
C ARG A 739 41.01 4.52 20.99
N ASP A 740 40.11 4.52 20.02
CA ASP A 740 38.88 5.32 20.03
C ASP A 740 37.94 4.90 21.19
N ALA A 741 37.79 3.58 21.41
CA ALA A 741 37.08 3.02 22.55
C ALA A 741 37.79 3.29 23.90
N ARG A 742 39.12 3.19 23.96
CA ARG A 742 39.93 3.53 25.14
C ARG A 742 39.90 5.03 25.43
N GLN A 743 39.84 5.91 24.44
CA GLN A 743 39.72 7.35 24.64
C GLN A 743 38.32 7.70 25.18
N LYS A 744 37.26 7.06 24.65
CA LYS A 744 35.90 7.16 25.20
C LYS A 744 35.82 6.57 26.63
N LEU A 745 36.50 5.46 26.89
CA LEU A 745 36.64 4.88 28.22
C LEU A 745 37.38 5.83 29.17
N HIS A 746 38.49 6.41 28.76
CA HIS A 746 39.27 7.37 29.55
C HIS A 746 38.50 8.68 29.77
N GLN A 747 37.69 9.15 28.83
CA GLN A 747 36.78 10.28 29.05
C GLN A 747 35.70 9.93 30.08
N ARG A 748 35.15 8.71 30.05
CA ARG A 748 34.20 8.23 31.07
C ARG A 748 34.87 7.98 32.42
N GLN A 749 36.07 7.44 32.45
CA GLN A 749 36.88 7.25 33.66
C GLN A 749 37.28 8.61 34.25
N ALA A 750 37.68 9.61 33.45
CA ALA A 750 37.96 10.96 33.94
C ALA A 750 36.70 11.65 34.47
N GLN A 751 35.53 11.43 33.87
CA GLN A 751 34.25 11.87 34.43
C GLN A 751 33.92 11.15 35.75
N LEU A 752 34.18 9.84 35.84
CA LEU A 752 34.03 9.05 37.07
C LEU A 752 35.03 9.49 38.15
N GLN A 753 36.27 9.79 37.78
CA GLN A 753 37.32 10.30 38.65
C GLN A 753 36.94 11.69 39.16
N GLN A 754 36.50 12.61 38.31
CA GLN A 754 36.01 13.93 38.75
C GLN A 754 34.76 13.85 39.63
N LEU A 755 33.94 12.81 39.51
CA LEU A 755 32.82 12.56 40.43
C LEU A 755 33.30 11.91 41.73
N PHE A 756 34.28 11.00 41.66
CA PHE A 756 34.91 10.36 42.82
C PHE A 756 35.72 11.37 43.64
N ASP A 757 36.53 12.22 43.02
CA ASP A 757 37.26 13.32 43.66
C ASP A 757 36.31 14.32 44.34
N LYS A 758 35.11 14.55 43.77
CA LYS A 758 34.07 15.38 44.40
C LYS A 758 33.40 14.68 45.58
N LEU A 759 33.14 13.38 45.46
CA LEU A 759 32.54 12.57 46.52
C LEU A 759 33.52 12.36 47.67
N GLN A 760 34.80 12.13 47.36
CA GLN A 760 35.89 12.02 48.32
C GLN A 760 36.21 13.38 48.96
N LYS A 761 36.10 14.51 48.25
CA LYS A 761 36.11 15.83 48.87
C LYS A 761 34.95 15.99 49.85
N ALA A 762 33.71 15.77 49.42
CA ALA A 762 32.55 15.83 50.32
C ALA A 762 32.64 14.87 51.52
N GLN A 763 33.29 13.71 51.37
CA GLN A 763 33.56 12.75 52.45
C GLN A 763 34.71 13.22 53.37
N ASN A 764 35.75 13.85 52.83
CA ASN A 764 36.82 14.48 53.61
C ASN A 764 36.29 15.70 54.38
N ASP A 765 35.47 16.54 53.74
CA ASP A 765 34.80 17.69 54.36
C ASP A 765 33.86 17.21 55.49
N TYR A 766 33.14 16.10 55.28
CA TYR A 766 32.29 15.48 56.30
C TYR A 766 33.07 14.85 57.46
N THR A 767 34.22 14.21 57.19
CA THR A 767 35.09 13.70 58.26
C THR A 767 35.78 14.81 59.04
N GLN A 768 36.23 15.90 58.39
CA GLN A 768 36.71 17.09 59.08
C GLN A 768 35.63 17.72 59.97
N LEU A 769 34.38 17.78 59.51
CA LEU A 769 33.26 18.25 60.33
C LEU A 769 32.98 17.33 61.52
N LEU A 770 33.16 16.02 61.39
CA LEU A 770 33.08 15.08 62.51
C LEU A 770 34.25 15.25 63.49
N ASP A 771 35.49 15.34 62.99
CA ASP A 771 36.68 15.60 63.82
C ASP A 771 36.55 16.92 64.58
N ASP A 772 35.98 17.97 63.98
CA ASP A 772 35.76 19.26 64.63
C ASP A 772 34.60 19.22 65.64
N ILE A 773 33.58 18.38 65.42
CA ILE A 773 32.55 18.05 66.43
C ILE A 773 33.15 17.25 67.60
N GLU A 774 34.13 16.38 67.34
CA GLU A 774 34.81 15.62 68.38
C GLU A 774 35.77 16.52 69.20
N LYS A 775 36.62 17.32 68.54
CA LYS A 775 37.46 18.34 69.21
C LYS A 775 36.65 19.33 70.04
N THR A 776 35.49 19.78 69.56
CA THR A 776 34.66 20.73 70.32
C THR A 776 34.00 20.09 71.54
N LYS A 777 33.70 18.78 71.52
CA LYS A 777 33.33 18.00 72.71
C LYS A 777 34.51 17.78 73.65
N GLU A 778 35.68 17.38 73.15
CA GLU A 778 36.89 17.27 73.97
C GLU A 778 37.21 18.61 74.65
N GLU A 779 37.07 19.74 73.93
CA GLU A 779 37.19 21.08 74.51
C GLU A 779 36.12 21.35 75.58
N GLU A 780 34.87 20.92 75.40
CA GLU A 780 33.81 21.06 76.41
C GLU A 780 34.11 20.22 77.65
N GLU A 781 34.45 18.94 77.49
CA GLU A 781 34.81 18.02 78.59
C GLU A 781 36.05 18.50 79.34
N ASN A 782 37.09 18.99 78.63
CA ASN A 782 38.27 19.60 79.26
C ASN A 782 37.91 20.88 80.03
N LYS A 783 36.99 21.71 79.52
CA LYS A 783 36.50 22.91 80.23
C LYS A 783 35.68 22.54 81.46
N GLN A 784 34.81 21.52 81.38
CA GLN A 784 34.06 20.99 82.53
C GLN A 784 35.00 20.38 83.59
N HIS A 785 36.01 19.60 83.17
CA HIS A 785 37.04 19.09 84.07
C HIS A 785 37.84 20.22 84.73
N TYR A 786 38.25 21.24 83.97
CA TYR A 786 38.95 22.41 84.50
C TYR A 786 38.10 23.20 85.52
N LEU A 787 36.81 23.40 85.23
CA LEU A 787 35.84 23.99 86.18
C LEU A 787 35.74 23.16 87.46
N SER A 788 35.55 21.84 87.37
CA SER A 788 35.51 20.96 88.55
C SER A 788 36.83 20.95 89.35
N GLY A 789 37.95 21.19 88.65
CA GLY A 789 39.27 21.39 89.25
C GLY A 789 39.36 22.70 90.02
N ILE A 790 38.88 23.81 89.45
CA ILE A 790 38.78 25.10 90.12
C ILE A 790 37.83 25.04 91.32
N GLU A 791 36.67 24.38 91.22
CA GLU A 791 35.74 24.22 92.33
C GLU A 791 36.37 23.46 93.51
N LYS A 792 37.08 22.35 93.22
CA LYS A 792 37.88 21.64 94.23
C LYS A 792 39.00 22.51 94.81
N GLN A 793 39.70 23.27 93.97
CA GLN A 793 40.75 24.19 94.45
C GLN A 793 40.17 25.32 95.32
N MET A 794 38.99 25.87 95.00
CA MET A 794 38.32 26.87 95.84
C MET A 794 37.88 26.27 97.19
N ALA A 795 37.33 25.05 97.19
CA ALA A 795 36.99 24.34 98.43
C ALA A 795 38.25 24.06 99.28
N GLU A 796 39.35 23.63 98.66
CA GLU A 796 40.65 23.45 99.32
C GLU A 796 41.23 24.76 99.84
N GLN A 797 41.14 25.85 99.08
CA GLN A 797 41.66 27.16 99.49
C GLN A 797 40.83 27.75 100.63
N GLY A 798 39.51 27.64 100.60
CA GLY A 798 38.66 27.94 101.77
C GLY A 798 39.06 27.09 103.00
N GLY A 799 39.35 25.81 102.78
CA GLY A 799 39.91 24.91 103.80
C GLY A 799 41.34 25.25 104.25
N LYS A 800 42.16 25.92 103.43
CA LYS A 800 43.52 26.41 103.77
C LYS A 800 43.42 27.74 104.53
N ILE A 801 42.62 28.70 104.06
CA ILE A 801 42.31 29.96 104.73
C ILE A 801 41.75 29.69 106.13
N SER A 802 40.73 28.83 106.27
CA SER A 802 40.15 28.46 107.59
C SER A 802 41.14 27.73 108.53
N ARG A 803 42.29 27.27 108.04
CA ARG A 803 43.41 26.77 108.86
C ARG A 803 44.41 27.88 109.18
N ALA A 804 44.80 28.68 108.19
CA ALA A 804 45.69 29.84 108.34
C ALA A 804 45.16 30.81 109.41
N ASP A 805 43.86 31.13 109.33
CA ASP A 805 43.13 31.97 110.27
C ASP A 805 43.20 31.46 111.72
N LYS A 806 43.13 30.13 111.89
CA LYS A 806 43.23 29.46 113.20
C LYS A 806 44.66 29.41 113.74
N SER A 807 45.67 29.37 112.87
CA SER A 807 47.07 29.55 113.27
C SER A 807 47.42 31.01 113.59
N LEU A 808 46.90 31.99 112.83
CA LEU A 808 47.13 33.42 113.07
C LEU A 808 46.59 33.83 114.45
N ARG A 809 45.32 33.49 114.73
CA ARG A 809 44.67 33.70 116.04
C ARG A 809 45.33 32.93 117.18
N LYS A 810 46.18 31.94 116.89
CA LYS A 810 47.00 31.24 117.89
C LYS A 810 48.34 31.95 118.11
N ALA A 811 49.05 32.31 117.05
CA ALA A 811 50.29 33.08 117.14
C ALA A 811 50.08 34.44 117.85
N GLN A 812 48.99 35.14 117.55
CA GLN A 812 48.59 36.37 118.27
C GLN A 812 48.42 36.13 119.78
N LYS A 813 47.83 34.99 120.19
CA LYS A 813 47.72 34.62 121.61
C LYS A 813 49.06 34.20 122.22
N ASP A 814 49.91 33.51 121.48
CA ASP A 814 51.23 33.07 121.96
C ASP A 814 52.18 34.29 122.13
N ILE A 815 52.06 35.32 121.30
CA ILE A 815 52.70 36.65 121.49
C ILE A 815 52.14 37.35 122.74
N GLN A 816 50.81 37.37 122.89
CA GLN A 816 50.15 37.98 124.06
C GLN A 816 50.52 37.27 125.39
N ASN A 817 50.76 35.96 125.35
CA ASN A 817 51.27 35.18 126.49
C ASN A 817 52.76 35.46 126.77
N LEU A 818 53.59 35.68 125.74
CA LEU A 818 55.00 36.05 125.91
C LEU A 818 55.18 37.41 126.58
N TYR A 819 54.32 38.38 126.27
CA TYR A 819 54.27 39.68 126.94
C TYR A 819 54.03 39.52 128.46
N VAL A 820 53.02 38.72 128.84
CA VAL A 820 52.66 38.43 130.25
C VAL A 820 53.77 37.70 131.01
N LEU A 821 54.58 36.88 130.34
CA LEU A 821 55.61 36.05 130.99
C LEU A 821 56.99 36.71 131.15
N LYS A 822 57.24 37.87 130.51
CA LYS A 822 58.56 38.54 130.58
C LYS A 822 58.55 39.98 131.09
N GLY A 823 57.46 40.74 130.93
CA GLY A 823 57.44 42.15 131.33
C GLY A 823 58.36 43.06 130.51
N ASP A 824 58.76 42.62 129.32
CA ASP A 824 59.55 43.41 128.36
C ASP A 824 58.64 44.35 127.55
N ASP A 825 58.68 45.66 127.80
CA ASP A 825 57.92 46.67 127.03
C ASP A 825 58.29 46.68 125.53
N THR A 826 59.47 46.17 125.18
CA THR A 826 59.88 45.94 123.78
C THR A 826 58.96 44.96 123.05
N VAL A 827 58.35 43.99 123.74
CA VAL A 827 57.39 43.04 123.13
C VAL A 827 56.06 43.73 122.84
N LEU A 828 55.59 44.63 123.73
CA LEU A 828 54.38 45.43 123.47
C LEU A 828 54.59 46.43 122.33
N LEU A 829 55.79 47.05 122.27
CA LEU A 829 56.15 47.94 121.19
C LEU A 829 56.21 47.18 119.85
N GLN A 830 56.82 45.99 119.83
CA GLN A 830 56.85 45.13 118.65
C GLN A 830 55.47 44.63 118.23
N GLN A 831 54.56 44.30 119.17
CA GLN A 831 53.18 43.95 118.82
C GLN A 831 52.47 45.14 118.16
N ARG A 832 52.57 46.35 118.72
CA ARG A 832 52.03 47.56 118.08
C ARG A 832 52.69 47.88 116.75
N GLU A 833 53.98 47.61 116.60
CA GLU A 833 54.70 47.79 115.34
C GLU A 833 54.25 46.78 114.28
N VAL A 834 53.92 45.54 114.67
CA VAL A 834 53.31 44.53 113.79
C VAL A 834 51.88 44.92 113.43
N GLU A 835 51.03 45.34 114.38
CA GLU A 835 49.67 45.82 114.08
C GLU A 835 49.69 47.07 113.17
N LEU A 836 50.65 47.97 113.36
CA LEU A 836 50.83 49.16 112.52
C LEU A 836 51.41 48.79 111.15
N ARG A 837 52.29 47.78 111.05
CA ARG A 837 52.73 47.21 109.76
C ARG A 837 51.61 46.47 109.04
N GLU A 838 50.78 45.68 109.72
CA GLU A 838 49.59 45.04 109.13
C GLU A 838 48.63 46.10 108.58
N LEU A 839 48.43 47.23 109.29
CA LEU A 839 47.61 48.35 108.79
C LEU A 839 48.28 49.14 107.65
N GLN A 840 49.61 49.22 107.61
CA GLN A 840 50.35 49.81 106.49
C GLN A 840 50.31 48.89 105.25
N GLU A 841 50.46 47.58 105.42
CA GLU A 841 50.34 46.59 104.35
C GLU A 841 48.89 46.48 103.84
N GLN A 842 47.87 46.55 104.70
CA GLN A 842 46.48 46.64 104.28
C GLN A 842 46.19 47.92 103.49
N ASN A 843 46.71 49.08 103.91
CA ASN A 843 46.61 50.31 103.11
C ASN A 843 47.38 50.21 101.79
N ALA A 844 48.56 49.59 101.79
CA ALA A 844 49.36 49.39 100.59
C ALA A 844 48.66 48.44 99.59
N LEU A 845 48.05 47.36 100.07
CA LEU A 845 47.24 46.44 99.27
C LEU A 845 45.97 47.13 98.72
N VAL A 846 45.25 47.91 99.52
CA VAL A 846 44.11 48.69 99.02
C VAL A 846 44.54 49.75 97.99
N LEU A 847 45.69 50.42 98.18
CA LEU A 847 46.24 51.33 97.18
C LEU A 847 46.75 50.59 95.92
N GLN A 848 47.23 49.36 96.05
CA GLN A 848 47.61 48.48 94.95
C GLN A 848 46.38 47.99 94.17
N ASP A 849 45.30 47.57 94.84
CA ASP A 849 44.03 47.20 94.23
C ASP A 849 43.39 48.40 93.51
N ILE A 850 43.46 49.61 94.09
CA ILE A 850 43.00 50.84 93.44
C ILE A 850 43.89 51.20 92.23
N ALA A 851 45.21 50.99 92.32
CA ALA A 851 46.12 51.19 91.19
C ALA A 851 45.85 50.18 90.06
N GLU A 852 45.64 48.89 90.38
CA GLU A 852 45.33 47.87 89.39
C GLU A 852 43.91 48.04 88.81
N PHE A 853 42.92 48.44 89.62
CA PHE A 853 41.60 48.85 89.13
C PHE A 853 41.70 50.02 88.15
N THR A 854 42.56 51.01 88.46
CA THR A 854 42.83 52.16 87.59
C THR A 854 43.48 51.73 86.27
N ILE A 855 44.39 50.76 86.29
CA ILE A 855 45.03 50.18 85.09
C ILE A 855 44.04 49.36 84.26
N ARG A 856 43.14 48.61 84.90
CA ARG A 856 42.13 47.75 84.24
C ARG A 856 40.92 48.54 83.71
N HIS A 857 40.60 49.70 84.30
CA HIS A 857 39.42 50.53 83.96
C HIS A 857 39.79 52.01 83.77
N VAL A 858 40.46 52.32 82.64
CA VAL A 858 40.93 53.65 82.26
C VAL A 858 39.83 54.74 82.31
N GLU A 859 38.57 54.40 82.05
CA GLU A 859 37.44 55.34 82.14
C GLU A 859 37.20 55.87 83.58
N ALA A 860 37.56 55.08 84.60
CA ALA A 860 37.46 55.49 86.01
C ALA A 860 38.70 56.26 86.50
N GLU A 861 39.83 56.18 85.79
CA GLU A 861 41.12 56.78 86.19
C GLU A 861 41.00 58.27 86.54
N VAL A 862 40.32 59.04 85.68
CA VAL A 862 40.17 60.49 85.85
C VAL A 862 39.35 60.83 87.09
N TYR A 863 38.35 60.01 87.44
CA TYR A 863 37.52 60.19 88.63
C TYR A 863 38.28 59.79 89.91
N VAL A 864 38.96 58.64 89.89
CA VAL A 864 39.77 58.13 91.00
C VAL A 864 40.94 59.06 91.31
N LYS A 865 41.72 59.48 90.30
CA LYS A 865 42.83 60.44 90.49
C LYS A 865 42.33 61.79 91.01
N LYS A 866 41.16 62.28 90.56
CA LYS A 866 40.57 63.54 91.06
C LYS A 866 40.15 63.46 92.53
N LEU A 867 39.62 62.31 92.98
CA LEU A 867 39.29 62.08 94.40
C LEU A 867 40.54 61.96 95.28
N LEU A 868 41.60 61.32 94.79
CA LEU A 868 42.86 61.14 95.53
C LEU A 868 43.68 62.44 95.61
N MET A 869 43.73 63.23 94.53
CA MET A 869 44.29 64.59 94.55
C MET A 869 43.57 65.49 95.56
N ALA A 870 42.24 65.39 95.68
CA ALA A 870 41.46 66.15 96.65
C ALA A 870 41.71 65.76 98.12
N ARG A 871 42.57 64.76 98.39
CA ARG A 871 42.96 64.28 99.72
C ARG A 871 44.47 64.17 99.94
N ASN A 872 45.30 64.63 98.99
CA ASN A 872 46.77 64.51 99.03
C ASN A 872 47.27 63.06 99.23
N ILE A 873 46.67 62.10 98.55
CA ILE A 873 47.13 60.69 98.54
C ILE A 873 47.68 60.36 97.15
N GLU A 874 48.96 59.98 97.08
CA GLU A 874 49.60 59.53 95.84
C GLU A 874 49.47 58.00 95.69
N LEU A 875 49.24 57.55 94.46
CA LEU A 875 49.21 56.12 94.12
C LEU A 875 50.64 55.59 93.91
N PRO A 876 50.97 54.36 94.36
CA PRO A 876 52.26 53.73 94.07
C PRO A 876 52.57 53.69 92.58
N CYS A 877 53.67 54.32 92.16
CA CYS A 877 54.13 54.33 90.78
C CYS A 877 55.11 53.18 90.53
N PHE A 878 54.73 52.21 89.69
CA PHE A 878 55.55 51.02 89.42
C PHE A 878 56.66 51.31 88.39
N PRO A 879 57.95 51.13 88.73
CA PRO A 879 59.04 51.19 87.75
C PRO A 879 59.12 49.88 86.94
N PRO A 880 59.32 49.93 85.61
CA PRO A 880 59.43 48.72 84.79
C PRO A 880 60.85 48.14 84.82
N SER A 881 61.07 46.92 85.38
CA SER A 881 62.37 46.24 85.26
C SER A 881 62.37 44.69 85.29
N THR A 882 62.65 44.10 84.12
CA THR A 882 63.76 43.18 83.79
C THR A 882 64.34 42.13 84.79
N ARG A 883 64.00 40.85 84.53
CA ARG A 883 64.86 39.66 84.24
C ARG A 883 65.99 39.15 85.20
N SER A 884 66.17 37.80 85.08
CA SER A 884 67.42 36.99 85.16
C SER A 884 67.72 36.24 86.48
N LEU A 885 68.26 35.00 86.53
CA LEU A 885 68.45 33.93 85.51
C LEU A 885 68.65 32.53 86.18
N MET A 886 68.78 31.47 85.37
CA MET A 886 69.39 30.12 85.62
C MET A 886 68.46 28.88 85.61
N SER A 887 68.29 28.30 84.40
CA SER A 887 68.59 26.91 83.96
C SER A 887 68.63 25.72 84.95
N PRO A 888 68.33 24.46 84.52
CA PRO A 888 68.41 23.99 83.11
C PRO A 888 67.28 23.05 82.59
N TYR A 889 67.24 22.91 81.25
CA TYR A 889 66.38 22.03 80.42
C TYR A 889 64.86 22.29 80.48
N GLY A 890 64.14 22.42 79.36
CA GLY A 890 64.57 22.38 77.96
C GLY A 890 63.46 22.79 76.97
N SER A 891 63.63 22.40 75.70
CA SER A 891 62.76 22.69 74.54
C SER A 891 62.82 24.12 73.96
N SER A 892 63.02 24.20 72.64
CA SER A 892 63.04 25.43 71.83
C SER A 892 62.59 25.10 70.40
N ALA A 893 61.62 25.87 69.88
CA ALA A 893 61.43 26.26 68.47
C ALA A 893 59.97 26.72 68.23
N GLY A 894 59.76 27.82 67.51
CA GLY A 894 58.44 28.21 66.97
C GLY A 894 57.99 29.64 67.26
N SER A 895 58.43 30.62 66.46
CA SER A 895 57.94 32.00 66.44
C SER A 895 58.39 32.72 65.17
N LEU A 896 57.51 33.52 64.53
CA LEU A 896 57.88 34.70 63.71
C LEU A 896 56.63 35.50 63.21
N ASP A 897 56.41 36.65 63.86
CA ASP A 897 56.04 37.99 63.34
C ASP A 897 54.82 38.34 62.42
N GLN A 898 54.57 39.66 62.41
CA GLN A 898 53.53 40.46 61.73
C GLN A 898 54.14 41.15 60.46
N PRO A 899 53.80 42.39 59.99
CA PRO A 899 52.65 43.33 60.13
C PRO A 899 52.18 43.93 58.75
N PRO A 900 51.56 45.14 58.59
CA PRO A 900 50.41 45.81 59.26
C PRO A 900 49.34 46.49 58.33
N LYS A 901 48.12 46.73 58.88
CA LYS A 901 47.23 47.94 58.73
C LYS A 901 46.62 48.29 57.34
N SER A 902 45.37 48.77 57.22
CA SER A 902 44.83 49.98 57.88
C SER A 902 43.30 50.08 58.07
N THR A 903 42.90 50.62 59.23
CA THR A 903 41.90 51.71 59.51
C THR A 903 40.95 52.14 58.37
N SER A 904 39.63 52.40 58.53
CA SER A 904 38.86 53.10 59.61
C SER A 904 37.32 52.85 59.46
N ARG A 905 36.32 53.40 60.20
CA ARG A 905 36.16 54.33 61.36
C ARG A 905 34.75 54.20 62.03
N THR A 906 34.44 55.11 62.97
CA THR A 906 33.16 55.51 63.61
C THR A 906 31.99 55.80 62.65
N SER A 907 30.68 55.58 62.89
CA SER A 907 29.78 55.61 64.09
C SER A 907 29.14 56.98 64.46
N VAL A 908 27.87 56.96 64.95
CA VAL A 908 27.07 57.96 65.74
C VAL A 908 25.74 58.47 65.12
N PHE A 909 24.67 58.50 65.96
CA PHE A 909 23.27 59.05 65.87
C PHE A 909 22.44 58.87 64.57
N ALA A 910 21.15 58.49 64.54
CA ALA A 910 19.97 58.54 65.44
C ALA A 910 19.06 59.78 65.31
N SER A 911 17.91 59.60 64.62
CA SER A 911 16.61 60.25 64.92
C SER A 911 15.47 59.41 64.33
N SER A 912 14.22 59.68 64.71
CA SER A 912 13.04 58.84 64.45
C SER A 912 12.02 59.46 63.47
N ARG A 913 11.02 58.64 63.08
CA ARG A 913 9.94 58.83 62.08
C ARG A 913 10.34 58.40 60.65
N GLU A 914 9.44 57.84 59.85
CA GLU A 914 8.04 57.41 60.10
C GLU A 914 7.90 55.88 60.04
N SER A 915 6.91 55.31 60.75
CA SER A 915 6.80 53.86 60.96
C SER A 915 5.39 53.35 60.66
N ILE A 916 5.24 52.54 59.60
CA ILE A 916 3.98 51.91 59.19
C ILE A 916 4.25 50.49 58.64
N GLY A 917 3.38 49.55 59.00
CA GLY A 917 2.88 48.48 58.11
C GLY A 917 3.93 47.70 57.31
N SER A 918 4.75 46.82 57.90
CA SER A 918 4.36 45.52 58.47
C SER A 918 3.69 44.56 57.46
N VAL A 919 4.30 43.38 57.30
CA VAL A 919 3.67 42.13 56.84
C VAL A 919 3.33 42.03 55.33
N VAL A 920 4.16 41.26 54.64
CA VAL A 920 3.85 40.34 53.52
C VAL A 920 3.75 40.90 52.07
N LYS A 921 4.10 40.01 51.14
CA LYS A 921 3.94 39.97 49.67
C LYS A 921 5.06 40.53 48.77
N ILE A 922 5.58 39.57 47.99
CA ILE A 922 5.71 39.59 46.52
C ILE A 922 6.96 40.25 45.90
N GLU A 923 7.28 39.67 44.74
CA GLU A 923 8.14 40.07 43.63
C GLU A 923 8.15 41.59 43.35
N PRO A 924 9.17 42.11 42.64
CA PRO A 924 8.92 42.21 41.20
C PRO A 924 10.12 41.92 40.27
N GLN A 925 9.73 41.53 39.05
CA GLN A 925 10.24 41.92 37.73
C GLN A 925 11.43 42.90 37.63
N PHE A 926 12.31 42.65 36.67
CA PHE A 926 12.64 43.46 35.46
C PHE A 926 13.88 42.80 34.83
N GLU A 927 14.05 42.47 33.54
CA GLU A 927 13.23 42.45 32.32
C GLU A 927 14.06 41.69 31.24
N LYS A 928 13.77 41.88 29.95
CA LYS A 928 14.53 41.37 28.77
C LYS A 928 15.65 42.37 28.36
N PRO A 929 16.51 42.18 27.32
CA PRO A 929 16.52 41.18 26.21
C PRO A 929 17.92 40.51 26.02
N SER A 930 18.37 39.83 24.94
CA SER A 930 17.88 39.36 23.61
C SER A 930 18.87 38.25 23.13
N ASP A 931 18.57 37.30 22.23
CA ASP A 931 17.34 36.96 21.50
C ASP A 931 17.35 35.49 20.95
N ILE A 932 16.14 34.93 20.75
CA ILE A 932 15.70 33.99 19.67
C ILE A 932 16.56 32.70 19.39
N SER A 933 16.07 31.44 19.38
CA SER A 933 14.70 30.89 19.21
C SER A 933 14.50 29.45 19.75
N ARG A 934 13.25 29.14 20.17
CA ARG A 934 12.42 27.90 20.04
C ARG A 934 13.08 26.53 19.69
N LYS A 935 12.68 25.36 20.24
CA LYS A 935 11.78 24.96 21.38
C LYS A 935 11.89 23.43 21.66
N ASN A 936 11.46 22.98 22.85
CA ASN A 936 11.33 21.55 23.28
C ASN A 936 10.35 20.73 22.40
N ILE A 937 10.46 19.41 22.14
CA ILE A 937 10.78 18.17 22.91
C ILE A 937 9.54 17.43 23.50
N LYS A 938 9.11 16.38 22.77
CA LYS A 938 8.53 15.05 23.13
C LYS A 938 7.28 14.85 24.03
N ARG A 939 6.30 14.13 23.43
CA ARG A 939 5.47 12.99 23.94
C ARG A 939 4.44 13.24 25.07
N GLU A 940 3.33 12.51 25.20
CA GLU A 940 2.53 11.56 24.38
C GLU A 940 1.08 11.59 24.93
N MET A 941 -0.01 11.39 24.18
CA MET A 941 -0.63 10.07 23.90
C MET A 941 -1.87 10.17 22.96
N CYS A 942 -2.17 9.06 22.28
CA CYS A 942 -3.48 8.54 21.85
C CYS A 942 -4.36 9.18 20.73
N LEU A 943 -4.84 8.25 19.87
CA LEU A 943 -6.11 8.19 19.11
C LEU A 943 -6.39 9.14 17.91
N ALA A 944 -6.28 8.55 16.70
CA ALA A 944 -7.24 8.56 15.57
C ALA A 944 -7.65 9.91 14.92
N LYS A 945 -7.99 10.01 13.62
CA LYS A 945 -8.22 9.04 12.52
C LYS A 945 -8.12 9.81 11.17
N VAL A 946 -8.07 9.10 10.02
CA VAL A 946 -8.36 9.60 8.63
C VAL A 946 -7.34 10.61 8.05
N ALA A 947 -6.97 10.59 6.75
CA ALA A 947 -6.91 9.57 5.70
C ALA A 947 -6.11 10.10 4.48
N LEU A 948 -5.86 9.24 3.47
CA LEU A 948 -5.30 9.55 2.13
C LEU A 948 -3.79 9.94 2.15
N SER A 949 -3.00 9.75 1.08
CA SER A 949 -3.31 9.37 -0.30
C SER A 949 -2.21 8.53 -0.98
N LYS A 950 -2.61 7.64 -1.88
CA LYS A 950 -1.88 7.06 -3.04
C LYS A 950 -0.40 6.66 -2.90
N ARG A 951 -0.14 5.34 -3.01
CA ARG A 951 1.10 4.77 -3.57
C ARG A 951 0.85 4.30 -5.01
N SER A 952 1.67 4.76 -5.95
CA SER A 952 1.75 4.35 -7.36
C SER A 952 3.06 4.94 -7.92
N SER A 953 3.86 4.28 -8.75
CA SER A 953 3.73 3.05 -9.56
C SER A 953 4.52 1.85 -8.97
N ASN A 954 4.31 0.56 -9.33
CA ASN A 954 4.30 -0.11 -10.65
C ASN A 954 5.72 -0.12 -11.31
N ILE A 955 6.20 -1.18 -12.00
CA ILE A 955 5.45 -2.26 -12.68
C ILE A 955 6.35 -3.51 -12.97
N GLN A 956 5.77 -4.73 -12.97
CA GLN A 956 6.17 -5.97 -13.71
C GLN A 956 7.53 -6.70 -13.38
N GLU A 957 7.72 -8.02 -13.64
CA GLU A 957 6.82 -9.04 -14.21
C GLU A 957 7.01 -10.52 -13.76
N LYS A 958 5.88 -11.29 -13.77
CA LYS A 958 5.67 -12.77 -14.01
C LYS A 958 6.65 -13.80 -13.39
N GLN A 959 6.16 -14.86 -12.73
CA GLN A 959 5.34 -15.91 -13.37
C GLN A 959 4.30 -16.63 -12.45
N GLN A 960 3.05 -16.59 -12.91
CA GLN A 960 2.10 -17.71 -13.10
C GLN A 960 1.80 -18.81 -12.03
N LEU A 961 0.52 -18.83 -11.62
CA LEU A 961 -0.45 -19.96 -11.68
C LEU A 961 -0.21 -21.24 -10.83
N ARG A 962 -1.18 -21.84 -10.10
CA ARG A 962 -2.67 -21.97 -10.16
C ARG A 962 -3.28 -21.93 -8.72
N LYS A 963 -4.53 -21.49 -8.47
CA LYS A 963 -5.82 -22.25 -8.47
C LYS A 963 -5.69 -23.64 -7.78
N LYS A 964 -6.52 -24.06 -6.82
CA LYS A 964 -7.85 -23.64 -6.30
C LYS A 964 -7.89 -23.94 -4.76
N SER A 965 -8.92 -23.62 -3.97
CA SER A 965 -10.33 -23.31 -4.29
C SER A 965 -10.80 -21.90 -3.93
#